data_AF-A0A1Q7UVJ7-F1
#
_entry.id   AF-A0A1Q7UVJ7-F1
#
_cell.length_a   1.000
_cell.length_b   1.000
_cell.length_c   1.000
_cell.angle_alpha   90.00
_cell.angle_beta   90.00
_cell.angle_gamma   90.00
#
_symmetry.space_group_name_H-M   'P 1'
#
loop_
_entity.id
_entity.type
_entity.pdbx_description
1 polymer ?
#
loop_
_entity_poly.entity_id
_entity_poly.type
_entity_poly.pdbx_seq_one_letter_code
_entity_poly.pdbx_strand_id
1 'polypeptide(L)'
;MKPFPVSLRLFGILAAGCAVSLFSIAITHAANPPDGTVDPSTATPVQWDGTAIGTGGTDETTAIEGVNRDTFILHVAAGNYTGKTIAVKIEWTSGSNDYDLYIHKRNADGSDGDLVSSSGGGVPSTSESTVIDPNSDGTGDFNVIAVYFTNTPGVDQPHGTITVETAQVQRTANYLSGGMTFAPNSTVKAQTATRDGEPSSRVDSLGNYYVCGIRGVPAGVDLWYFDLRPTIAGALNTTFDPKMRVPTYRGQPDSPFSAAGQDELSAGALGGGDIDLAVGFGAFTGIGGTGEPVLAYSSLTAANVTVGRSLDHGATFEFNPVGNFAGGVPVNDRQWMGTYGPNTVFLEYRNFGAGVVFVQQSVDGGLTYGPATVVGTMSQTGALDVDQGDGTVYISGNDGQLAVGIPPAPGLPPLAYTLSQPIPTTVDPANIFVAMRVANTGATPNPVYLCYSDGNDIFLISSGDHGATWKAPVKVNNPADVNTRVNLMPWIATGPIPGTVGIAWYGTGNQGNNDDARWRVYFAQSFNADALAPTFRIVQASDHSIHASNISLKGLPLTGESPNRNLIDYFQVNFDPQGAAVIGYTDDHNDFDGNTYVARQITGPSIKGGTLPRLREGSSLPAQPFAPPGATPPPDGGVTPQAMQPGPAGEQVTDFAFDQDSGLLAVGPEPSAVDIISIKYVTPKINRVFNITATMQVSDLAVIPPLATWRMYFAANAPETGIVNISGNSYSKGLSDDGDQFFVQASTDSNGVPGYKYGTTVRNFDGSTTDTIVGDADFGSIDQANRKIAVRVSTTKLNAILTSAGHPTIVSGSTLCGLRGRTFELSSLALEDFTRGGTEFKVK
;
A
#
# COMPACT_ATOMS: atom_id res chain seq x y z
N MET A 1 9.82 -40.89 59.13
CA MET A 1 9.07 -42.14 58.88
C MET A 1 9.33 -42.57 57.45
N LYS A 2 9.47 -43.87 57.23
CA LYS A 2 10.26 -44.53 56.18
C LYS A 2 9.96 -44.10 54.73
N PRO A 3 11.01 -43.78 53.94
CA PRO A 3 11.09 -43.94 52.48
C PRO A 3 11.66 -45.32 52.11
N PHE A 4 11.75 -45.66 50.81
CA PHE A 4 12.80 -46.49 50.13
C PHE A 4 12.32 -47.00 48.72
N PRO A 5 13.17 -47.53 47.81
CA PRO A 5 14.22 -46.88 46.95
C PRO A 5 14.29 -47.47 45.50
N VAL A 6 15.22 -47.08 44.61
CA VAL A 6 16.48 -47.81 44.18
C VAL A 6 16.65 -47.48 42.69
N SER A 7 17.81 -47.34 42.03
CA SER A 7 19.20 -47.00 42.37
C SER A 7 19.93 -46.75 41.05
N LEU A 8 20.88 -45.81 41.10
CA LEU A 8 21.91 -45.57 40.11
C LEU A 8 23.14 -46.46 40.42
N ARG A 9 23.62 -47.29 39.49
CA ARG A 9 24.99 -47.86 39.35
C ARG A 9 25.13 -48.36 37.90
N LEU A 10 26.19 -48.08 37.13
CA LEU A 10 27.55 -48.59 37.34
C LEU A 10 28.62 -47.79 36.56
N PHE A 11 29.84 -47.87 37.09
CA PHE A 11 31.10 -47.18 36.78
C PHE A 11 31.80 -47.61 35.48
N GLY A 12 32.73 -46.76 35.02
CA GLY A 12 33.57 -46.93 33.82
C GLY A 12 34.65 -48.03 33.92
N ILE A 13 35.37 -48.21 32.81
CA ILE A 13 36.85 -48.22 32.66
C ILE A 13 37.17 -48.46 31.18
N LEU A 14 37.87 -47.53 30.51
CA LEU A 14 39.27 -47.65 30.04
C LEU A 14 39.57 -46.55 29.01
N ALA A 15 40.63 -45.78 29.26
CA ALA A 15 41.16 -44.78 28.36
C ALA A 15 42.33 -45.34 27.52
N ALA A 16 42.56 -44.64 26.39
CA ALA A 16 43.78 -44.53 25.58
C ALA A 16 43.97 -45.49 24.39
N GLY A 17 44.01 -44.88 23.19
CA GLY A 17 44.51 -45.49 21.97
C GLY A 17 44.17 -44.65 20.73
N CYS A 18 44.96 -43.60 20.45
CA CYS A 18 44.90 -42.83 19.23
C CYS A 18 45.10 -43.72 17.98
N ALA A 19 44.17 -43.68 17.03
CA ALA A 19 44.46 -43.94 15.62
C ALA A 19 43.43 -43.22 14.74
N VAL A 20 43.96 -42.39 13.84
CA VAL A 20 43.29 -41.61 12.82
C VAL A 20 42.35 -42.51 12.00
N SER A 21 41.09 -42.09 11.89
CA SER A 21 40.17 -42.48 10.82
C SER A 21 39.44 -41.21 10.38
N LEU A 22 40.12 -40.45 9.53
CA LEU A 22 39.51 -39.43 8.69
C LEU A 22 38.43 -40.10 7.83
N PHE A 23 37.19 -40.10 8.30
CA PHE A 23 36.05 -40.06 7.39
C PHE A 23 35.74 -38.59 7.17
N SER A 24 36.29 -38.04 6.09
CA SER A 24 35.78 -36.83 5.46
C SER A 24 34.35 -37.14 5.00
N ILE A 25 33.37 -36.85 5.85
CA ILE A 25 32.01 -36.62 5.36
C ILE A 25 32.00 -35.15 4.95
N ALA A 26 32.48 -34.91 3.73
CA ALA A 26 32.04 -33.75 2.98
C ALA A 26 30.56 -34.00 2.66
N ILE A 27 29.65 -33.41 3.46
CA ILE A 27 28.29 -33.20 2.97
C ILE A 27 28.39 -31.94 2.10
N THR A 28 28.90 -32.10 0.89
CA THR A 28 28.75 -31.11 -0.18
C THR A 28 27.48 -31.48 -0.91
N HIS A 29 26.34 -31.00 -0.44
CA HIS A 29 25.16 -30.86 -1.29
C HIS A 29 25.14 -29.41 -1.74
N ALA A 30 25.94 -29.15 -2.78
CA ALA A 30 25.81 -27.96 -3.60
C ALA A 30 24.68 -28.18 -4.60
N ALA A 31 24.25 -27.12 -5.28
CA ALA A 31 23.37 -27.20 -6.46
C ALA A 31 23.76 -28.35 -7.41
N ASN A 32 22.81 -28.86 -8.20
CA ASN A 32 23.07 -29.95 -9.14
C ASN A 32 22.75 -29.54 -10.60
N PRO A 33 23.73 -29.48 -11.51
CA PRO A 33 25.18 -29.57 -11.26
C PRO A 33 25.69 -28.42 -10.36
N PRO A 34 26.87 -28.57 -9.72
CA PRO A 34 27.39 -27.58 -8.77
C PRO A 34 28.00 -26.35 -9.44
N ASP A 35 28.28 -26.42 -10.74
CA ASP A 35 28.92 -25.35 -11.49
C ASP A 35 28.50 -25.34 -12.97
N GLY A 36 28.75 -24.22 -13.63
CA GLY A 36 28.60 -24.07 -15.08
C GLY A 36 29.37 -22.87 -15.62
N THR A 37 29.51 -22.81 -16.93
CA THR A 37 30.31 -21.76 -17.61
C THR A 37 29.48 -21.02 -18.64
N VAL A 38 29.66 -19.69 -18.68
CA VAL A 38 29.12 -18.83 -19.75
C VAL A 38 30.24 -18.01 -20.40
N ASP A 39 30.08 -17.77 -21.70
CA ASP A 39 30.88 -16.87 -22.50
C ASP A 39 29.96 -15.96 -23.36
N PRO A 40 30.45 -14.89 -24.01
CA PRO A 40 29.59 -13.97 -24.77
C PRO A 40 28.77 -14.60 -25.92
N SER A 41 29.14 -15.81 -26.34
CA SER A 41 28.51 -16.60 -27.40
C SER A 41 27.61 -17.73 -26.88
N THR A 42 27.51 -17.91 -25.56
CA THR A 42 26.59 -18.89 -24.96
C THR A 42 25.16 -18.62 -25.40
N ALA A 43 24.60 -19.55 -26.19
CA ALA A 43 23.25 -19.47 -26.74
C ALA A 43 22.29 -20.50 -26.12
N THR A 44 22.81 -21.49 -25.41
CA THR A 44 22.02 -22.48 -24.67
C THR A 44 22.07 -22.12 -23.19
N PRO A 45 20.92 -22.08 -22.49
CA PRO A 45 20.91 -21.79 -21.07
C PRO A 45 21.73 -22.80 -20.26
N VAL A 46 22.46 -22.31 -19.25
CA VAL A 46 23.05 -23.14 -18.20
C VAL A 46 21.98 -23.36 -17.14
N GLN A 47 21.82 -24.58 -16.64
CA GLN A 47 20.74 -24.92 -15.71
C GLN A 47 21.28 -25.69 -14.50
N TRP A 48 20.62 -25.50 -13.35
CA TRP A 48 20.88 -26.25 -12.12
C TRP A 48 19.60 -26.42 -11.31
N ASP A 49 19.58 -27.44 -10.46
CA ASP A 49 18.52 -27.70 -9.51
C ASP A 49 19.02 -27.46 -8.08
N GLY A 50 18.16 -26.87 -7.25
CA GLY A 50 18.35 -26.83 -5.80
C GLY A 50 18.28 -28.23 -5.19
N THR A 51 19.07 -28.45 -4.14
CA THR A 51 19.21 -29.73 -3.45
C THR A 51 19.02 -29.66 -1.94
N ALA A 52 18.98 -28.46 -1.35
CA ALA A 52 18.86 -28.27 0.09
C ALA A 52 17.54 -28.84 0.64
N ILE A 53 17.58 -29.32 1.88
CA ILE A 53 16.52 -30.14 2.50
C ILE A 53 15.81 -29.47 3.69
N GLY A 54 16.11 -28.21 3.96
CA GLY A 54 15.61 -27.39 5.06
C GLY A 54 15.12 -26.03 4.59
N THR A 55 14.53 -25.26 5.52
CA THR A 55 13.93 -23.94 5.30
C THR A 55 14.25 -23.01 6.48
N GLY A 56 13.79 -21.76 6.46
CA GLY A 56 13.94 -20.79 7.55
C GLY A 56 15.24 -19.97 7.50
N GLY A 57 15.90 -19.89 6.34
CA GLY A 57 17.02 -18.95 6.16
C GLY A 57 16.45 -17.56 5.87
N THR A 58 16.57 -16.61 6.79
CA THR A 58 15.96 -15.29 6.62
C THR A 58 16.70 -14.41 5.62
N ASP A 59 17.96 -14.74 5.35
CA ASP A 59 18.85 -14.12 4.37
C ASP A 59 20.10 -15.00 4.18
N GLU A 60 21.03 -14.58 3.31
CA GLU A 60 22.31 -15.27 3.10
C GLU A 60 23.21 -15.35 4.36
N THR A 61 23.01 -14.49 5.37
CA THR A 61 23.85 -14.42 6.58
C THR A 61 23.45 -15.44 7.65
N THR A 62 22.18 -15.84 7.62
CA THR A 62 21.58 -16.82 8.55
C THR A 62 21.45 -18.20 7.93
N ALA A 63 21.52 -18.30 6.61
CA ALA A 63 21.38 -19.57 5.88
C ALA A 63 22.65 -20.45 5.95
N ILE A 64 22.44 -21.76 5.93
CA ILE A 64 23.45 -22.80 6.11
C ILE A 64 23.51 -23.66 4.85
N GLU A 65 24.68 -23.71 4.21
CA GLU A 65 24.92 -24.48 2.97
C GLU A 65 24.49 -25.94 3.12
N GLY A 66 23.73 -26.43 2.13
CA GLY A 66 23.16 -27.78 2.07
C GLY A 66 21.98 -28.02 3.03
N VAL A 67 21.62 -27.06 3.89
CA VAL A 67 20.43 -27.13 4.75
C VAL A 67 19.34 -26.24 4.18
N ASN A 68 19.51 -24.93 4.21
CA ASN A 68 18.54 -23.95 3.71
C ASN A 68 19.22 -22.91 2.79
N ARG A 69 20.33 -23.33 2.17
CA ARG A 69 21.13 -22.58 1.21
C ARG A 69 21.74 -23.56 0.22
N ASP A 70 21.67 -23.25 -1.08
CA ASP A 70 22.47 -23.91 -2.12
C ASP A 70 23.30 -22.88 -2.85
N THR A 71 24.57 -23.20 -3.11
CA THR A 71 25.45 -22.40 -3.96
C THR A 71 25.73 -23.11 -5.29
N PHE A 72 25.46 -22.43 -6.40
CA PHE A 72 25.89 -22.76 -7.76
C PHE A 72 27.08 -21.87 -8.16
N ILE A 73 28.16 -22.46 -8.67
CA ILE A 73 29.36 -21.71 -9.09
C ILE A 73 29.24 -21.36 -10.57
N LEU A 74 29.10 -20.08 -10.88
CA LEU A 74 29.07 -19.59 -12.26
C LEU A 74 30.46 -19.10 -12.68
N HIS A 75 31.03 -19.76 -13.68
CA HIS A 75 32.26 -19.34 -14.34
C HIS A 75 31.93 -18.41 -15.52
N VAL A 76 32.22 -17.11 -15.37
CA VAL A 76 32.07 -16.13 -16.45
C VAL A 76 33.40 -15.99 -17.18
N ALA A 77 33.50 -16.60 -18.36
CA ALA A 77 34.72 -16.57 -19.16
C ALA A 77 35.03 -15.14 -19.66
N ALA A 78 36.32 -14.83 -19.78
CA ALA A 78 36.77 -13.57 -20.36
C ALA A 78 36.28 -13.44 -21.82
N GLY A 79 35.77 -12.26 -22.19
CA GLY A 79 35.25 -12.03 -23.54
C GLY A 79 34.65 -10.64 -23.72
N ASN A 80 34.14 -10.36 -24.92
CA ASN A 80 33.47 -9.10 -25.23
C ASN A 80 31.97 -9.18 -24.92
N TYR A 81 31.58 -8.67 -23.76
CA TYR A 81 30.18 -8.56 -23.33
C TYR A 81 29.56 -7.18 -23.63
N THR A 82 30.13 -6.40 -24.55
CA THR A 82 29.54 -5.10 -24.91
C THR A 82 28.10 -5.27 -25.36
N GLY A 83 27.16 -4.63 -24.65
CA GLY A 83 25.73 -4.73 -24.92
C GLY A 83 25.11 -6.08 -24.53
N LYS A 84 25.74 -6.84 -23.64
CA LYS A 84 25.25 -8.12 -23.12
C LYS A 84 25.22 -8.13 -21.59
N THR A 85 24.25 -8.82 -21.01
CA THR A 85 24.20 -9.19 -19.60
C THR A 85 24.11 -10.71 -19.46
N ILE A 86 24.38 -11.21 -18.27
CA ILE A 86 24.10 -12.60 -17.90
C ILE A 86 22.90 -12.56 -16.98
N ALA A 87 21.78 -13.09 -17.44
CA ALA A 87 20.58 -13.22 -16.63
C ALA A 87 20.62 -14.50 -15.82
N VAL A 88 20.17 -14.42 -14.58
CA VAL A 88 20.14 -15.52 -13.62
C VAL A 88 18.73 -15.57 -13.05
N LYS A 89 18.04 -16.69 -13.23
CA LYS A 89 16.68 -16.91 -12.76
C LYS A 89 16.62 -18.19 -11.95
N ILE A 90 15.83 -18.23 -10.89
CA ILE A 90 15.37 -19.47 -10.25
C ILE A 90 13.84 -19.52 -10.31
N GLU A 91 13.26 -20.70 -10.54
CA GLU A 91 11.81 -20.91 -10.66
C GLU A 91 11.35 -22.10 -9.83
N TRP A 92 10.15 -22.04 -9.28
CA TRP A 92 9.53 -23.13 -8.52
C TRP A 92 8.03 -23.18 -8.80
N THR A 93 7.31 -24.16 -8.25
CA THR A 93 5.91 -24.44 -8.63
C THR A 93 4.90 -23.85 -7.66
N SER A 94 5.20 -23.88 -6.36
CA SER A 94 4.27 -23.47 -5.30
C SER A 94 4.37 -21.97 -5.02
N GLY A 95 3.29 -21.23 -5.27
CA GLY A 95 3.17 -19.83 -4.85
C GLY A 95 3.18 -19.61 -3.34
N SER A 96 3.23 -20.66 -2.52
CA SER A 96 3.39 -20.55 -1.06
C SER A 96 4.83 -20.77 -0.61
N ASN A 97 5.73 -21.14 -1.52
CA ASN A 97 7.15 -21.25 -1.24
C ASN A 97 7.86 -19.93 -1.59
N ASP A 98 8.91 -19.65 -0.82
CA ASP A 98 9.72 -18.45 -0.88
C ASP A 98 11.20 -18.83 -0.93
N TYR A 99 11.90 -18.28 -1.91
CA TYR A 99 13.32 -18.47 -2.15
C TYR A 99 13.93 -17.13 -2.50
N ASP A 100 15.09 -16.81 -1.91
CA ASP A 100 15.84 -15.61 -2.28
C ASP A 100 17.06 -16.00 -3.14
N LEU A 101 17.40 -15.16 -4.11
CA LEU A 101 18.53 -15.29 -5.02
C LEU A 101 19.57 -14.22 -4.73
N TYR A 102 20.79 -14.62 -4.39
CA TYR A 102 21.94 -13.73 -4.21
C TYR A 102 23.06 -14.09 -5.17
N ILE A 103 23.78 -13.09 -5.68
CA ILE A 103 24.95 -13.29 -6.52
C ILE A 103 26.13 -12.52 -5.94
N HIS A 104 27.18 -13.23 -5.56
CA HIS A 104 28.43 -12.63 -5.08
C HIS A 104 29.54 -12.87 -6.07
N LYS A 105 30.46 -11.91 -6.16
CA LYS A 105 31.77 -12.18 -6.75
C LYS A 105 32.49 -13.20 -5.86
N ARG A 106 32.94 -14.33 -6.43
CA ARG A 106 33.56 -15.39 -5.64
C ARG A 106 35.01 -15.02 -5.30
N ASN A 107 35.35 -15.05 -4.01
CA ASN A 107 36.74 -14.87 -3.56
C ASN A 107 37.61 -16.08 -3.94
N ALA A 108 38.93 -15.89 -3.96
CA ALA A 108 39.88 -16.96 -4.30
C ALA A 108 39.85 -18.14 -3.31
N ASP A 109 39.40 -17.94 -2.07
CA ASP A 109 39.20 -18.98 -1.07
C ASP A 109 37.83 -19.67 -1.17
N GLY A 110 36.99 -19.25 -2.11
CA GLY A 110 35.64 -19.76 -2.37
C GLY A 110 34.53 -19.11 -1.55
N SER A 111 34.85 -18.17 -0.65
CA SER A 111 33.86 -17.42 0.12
C SER A 111 33.11 -16.40 -0.75
N ASP A 112 31.97 -15.95 -0.24
CA ASP A 112 31.17 -14.87 -0.81
C ASP A 112 31.97 -13.55 -0.69
N GLY A 113 32.30 -12.95 -1.83
CA GLY A 113 32.91 -11.63 -1.92
C GLY A 113 31.85 -10.54 -2.01
N ASP A 114 32.15 -9.48 -2.76
CA ASP A 114 31.22 -8.38 -2.95
C ASP A 114 29.90 -8.87 -3.56
N LEU A 115 28.78 -8.44 -2.96
CA LEU A 115 27.45 -8.66 -3.54
C LEU A 115 27.37 -7.93 -4.88
N VAL A 116 27.05 -8.68 -5.92
CA VAL A 116 26.88 -8.19 -7.29
C VAL A 116 25.44 -7.79 -7.52
N SER A 117 24.51 -8.68 -7.20
CA SER A 117 23.07 -8.43 -7.32
C SER A 117 22.27 -9.48 -6.55
N SER A 118 21.00 -9.19 -6.28
CA SER A 118 20.10 -10.11 -5.57
C SER A 118 18.64 -9.85 -5.92
N SER A 119 17.79 -10.83 -5.67
CA SER A 119 16.33 -10.80 -5.81
C SER A 119 15.75 -11.61 -4.66
N GLY A 120 14.76 -11.09 -3.95
CA GLY A 120 14.16 -11.76 -2.78
C GLY A 120 12.71 -11.36 -2.60
N GLY A 121 11.89 -11.71 -3.58
CA GLY A 121 10.46 -11.42 -3.62
C GLY A 121 9.66 -12.40 -2.77
N GLY A 122 8.96 -11.89 -1.75
CA GLY A 122 8.15 -12.73 -0.89
C GLY A 122 6.95 -13.41 -1.58
N VAL A 123 6.28 -14.31 -0.85
CA VAL A 123 5.07 -15.01 -1.31
C VAL A 123 3.83 -14.09 -1.47
N PRO A 124 2.95 -14.35 -2.45
CA PRO A 124 3.05 -15.37 -3.49
C PRO A 124 4.01 -14.99 -4.64
N SER A 125 4.98 -15.88 -4.88
CA SER A 125 5.92 -15.82 -6.01
C SER A 125 6.25 -17.25 -6.47
N THR A 126 6.70 -17.39 -7.72
CA THR A 126 7.18 -18.66 -8.28
C THR A 126 8.54 -18.50 -8.98
N SER A 127 9.18 -17.35 -8.81
CA SER A 127 10.50 -17.11 -9.39
C SER A 127 11.22 -15.92 -8.77
N GLU A 128 12.54 -15.99 -8.75
CA GLU A 128 13.43 -14.84 -8.55
C GLU A 128 14.31 -14.64 -9.77
N SER A 129 14.70 -13.40 -10.06
CA SER A 129 15.62 -13.13 -11.17
C SER A 129 16.47 -11.90 -10.94
N THR A 130 17.72 -11.97 -11.37
CA THR A 130 18.65 -10.84 -11.36
C THR A 130 19.67 -10.99 -12.49
N VAL A 131 20.60 -10.03 -12.61
CA VAL A 131 21.62 -10.02 -13.66
C VAL A 131 23.03 -9.82 -13.12
N ILE A 132 24.01 -10.26 -13.90
CA ILE A 132 25.42 -9.85 -13.84
C ILE A 132 25.69 -9.05 -15.12
N ASP A 133 26.31 -7.88 -15.01
CA ASP A 133 26.88 -7.15 -16.14
C ASP A 133 28.41 -7.34 -16.13
N PRO A 134 28.97 -8.22 -16.98
CA PRO A 134 30.40 -8.47 -17.00
C PRO A 134 31.26 -7.23 -17.35
N ASN A 135 30.66 -6.16 -17.89
CA ASN A 135 31.37 -4.92 -18.18
C ASN A 135 31.60 -4.07 -16.92
N SER A 136 30.71 -4.15 -15.92
CA SER A 136 30.87 -3.47 -14.61
C SER A 136 31.41 -4.41 -13.54
N ASP A 137 30.88 -5.63 -13.48
CA ASP A 137 31.11 -6.60 -12.39
C ASP A 137 32.33 -7.49 -12.68
N GLY A 138 32.88 -7.34 -13.89
CA GLY A 138 34.01 -8.10 -14.42
C GLY A 138 33.68 -9.56 -14.71
N THR A 139 34.64 -10.25 -15.33
CA THR A 139 34.56 -11.70 -15.57
C THR A 139 35.21 -12.48 -14.41
N GLY A 140 35.10 -13.81 -14.41
CA GLY A 140 35.60 -14.68 -13.33
C GLY A 140 34.47 -15.46 -12.66
N ASP A 141 34.73 -15.94 -11.44
CA ASP A 141 33.79 -16.82 -10.74
C ASP A 141 32.80 -16.02 -9.89
N PHE A 142 31.57 -16.51 -9.84
CA PHE A 142 30.48 -15.95 -9.03
C PHE A 142 29.81 -17.07 -8.22
N ASN A 143 29.38 -16.75 -7.02
CA ASN A 143 28.51 -17.60 -6.20
C ASN A 143 27.07 -17.17 -6.47
N VAL A 144 26.30 -18.03 -7.12
CA VAL A 144 24.85 -17.88 -7.30
C VAL A 144 24.18 -18.69 -6.21
N ILE A 145 23.51 -18.01 -5.28
CA ILE A 145 23.05 -18.58 -4.03
C ILE A 145 21.52 -18.56 -4.03
N ALA A 146 20.90 -19.71 -3.80
CA ALA A 146 19.48 -19.83 -3.50
C ALA A 146 19.31 -20.04 -1.99
N VAL A 147 18.65 -19.11 -1.30
CA VAL A 147 18.29 -19.20 0.12
C VAL A 147 16.86 -19.70 0.24
N TYR A 148 16.64 -20.64 1.15
CA TYR A 148 15.37 -21.32 1.34
C TYR A 148 14.63 -20.64 2.50
N PHE A 149 13.92 -19.55 2.19
CA PHE A 149 13.27 -18.70 3.19
C PHE A 149 12.11 -19.41 3.89
N THR A 150 11.00 -19.61 3.18
CA THR A 150 9.83 -20.37 3.68
C THR A 150 9.36 -21.30 2.58
N ASN A 151 9.64 -22.59 2.68
CA ASN A 151 9.25 -23.55 1.64
C ASN A 151 8.93 -24.93 2.18
N THR A 152 8.59 -25.84 1.28
CA THR A 152 8.41 -27.27 1.55
C THR A 152 9.64 -28.03 1.01
N PRO A 153 10.71 -28.19 1.79
CA PRO A 153 11.99 -28.67 1.28
C PRO A 153 11.90 -30.08 0.71
N GLY A 154 12.63 -30.34 -0.37
CA GLY A 154 12.68 -31.66 -1.02
C GLY A 154 11.46 -32.05 -1.84
N VAL A 155 10.43 -31.19 -1.93
CA VAL A 155 9.23 -31.42 -2.74
C VAL A 155 9.16 -30.48 -3.95
N ASP A 156 9.42 -29.20 -3.75
CA ASP A 156 9.34 -28.17 -4.80
C ASP A 156 10.64 -27.37 -4.78
N GLN A 157 11.67 -27.87 -5.44
CA GLN A 157 13.01 -27.28 -5.43
C GLN A 157 13.12 -26.10 -6.42
N PRO A 158 13.96 -25.10 -6.16
CA PRO A 158 14.20 -24.03 -7.11
C PRO A 158 15.01 -24.57 -8.30
N HIS A 159 14.56 -24.25 -9.50
CA HIS A 159 15.16 -24.61 -10.78
C HIS A 159 15.83 -23.38 -11.38
N GLY A 160 17.16 -23.39 -11.40
CA GLY A 160 17.98 -22.30 -11.89
C GLY A 160 18.21 -22.35 -13.40
N THR A 161 18.16 -21.18 -14.04
CA THR A 161 18.51 -20.96 -15.45
C THR A 161 19.38 -19.71 -15.59
N ILE A 162 20.49 -19.82 -16.30
CA ILE A 162 21.41 -18.72 -16.63
C ILE A 162 21.53 -18.58 -18.15
N THR A 163 21.34 -17.36 -18.65
CA THR A 163 21.39 -17.02 -20.09
C THR A 163 22.26 -15.80 -20.35
N VAL A 164 22.90 -15.73 -21.52
CA VAL A 164 23.57 -14.51 -21.99
C VAL A 164 22.65 -13.79 -22.96
N GLU A 165 22.24 -12.59 -22.57
CA GLU A 165 21.19 -11.85 -23.27
C GLU A 165 21.70 -10.47 -23.70
N THR A 166 20.93 -9.78 -24.54
CA THR A 166 21.22 -8.39 -24.87
C THR A 166 20.92 -7.51 -23.66
N ALA A 167 21.92 -6.75 -23.21
CA ALA A 167 21.76 -5.80 -22.12
C ALA A 167 20.68 -4.78 -22.48
N GLN A 168 19.78 -4.49 -21.53
CA GLN A 168 18.89 -3.36 -21.67
C GLN A 168 19.70 -2.06 -21.62
N VAL A 169 19.90 -1.44 -22.78
CA VAL A 169 20.50 -0.11 -22.86
C VAL A 169 19.50 0.88 -22.28
N GLN A 170 19.76 1.42 -21.10
CA GLN A 170 18.87 2.43 -20.51
C GLN A 170 19.07 3.80 -21.19
N ARG A 171 17.98 4.55 -21.32
CA ARG A 171 18.06 5.99 -21.63
C ARG A 171 18.55 6.75 -20.40
N THR A 172 19.23 7.88 -20.63
CA THR A 172 19.71 8.74 -19.54
C THR A 172 18.79 9.95 -19.39
N ALA A 173 18.14 10.08 -18.23
CA ALA A 173 17.32 11.24 -17.90
C ALA A 173 18.13 12.42 -17.34
N ASN A 174 17.56 13.61 -17.47
CA ASN A 174 17.93 14.80 -16.71
C ASN A 174 16.96 14.99 -15.54
N TYR A 175 17.46 15.31 -14.35
CA TYR A 175 16.64 15.48 -13.16
C TYR A 175 16.60 16.95 -12.71
N LEU A 176 15.40 17.44 -12.41
CA LEU A 176 15.18 18.74 -11.80
C LEU A 176 14.50 18.53 -10.45
N SER A 177 15.06 19.10 -9.37
CA SER A 177 14.42 19.06 -8.05
C SER A 177 13.54 20.30 -7.83
N GLY A 178 12.42 20.12 -7.13
CA GLY A 178 11.57 21.22 -6.68
C GLY A 178 10.76 21.89 -7.79
N GLY A 179 10.19 23.06 -7.49
CA GLY A 179 9.38 23.86 -8.44
C GLY A 179 7.96 23.35 -8.68
N MET A 180 7.50 22.39 -7.86
CA MET A 180 6.10 22.03 -7.66
C MET A 180 5.86 22.00 -6.16
N THR A 181 4.65 22.33 -5.73
CA THR A 181 4.23 22.18 -4.32
C THR A 181 2.85 21.54 -4.29
N PHE A 182 2.64 20.65 -3.33
CA PHE A 182 1.34 20.04 -3.04
C PHE A 182 0.65 20.75 -1.88
N ALA A 183 -0.68 20.69 -1.85
CA ALA A 183 -1.46 21.07 -0.68
C ALA A 183 -1.08 20.17 0.51
N PRO A 184 -1.29 20.63 1.76
CA PRO A 184 -1.23 19.75 2.92
C PRO A 184 -2.10 18.52 2.68
N ASN A 185 -1.59 17.34 3.01
CA ASN A 185 -2.32 16.12 2.76
C ASN A 185 -3.52 16.03 3.69
N SER A 186 -4.63 15.53 3.15
CA SER A 186 -5.87 15.39 3.89
C SER A 186 -6.31 13.93 3.85
N THR A 187 -6.74 13.41 4.99
CA THR A 187 -7.33 12.09 5.11
C THR A 187 -8.81 12.13 4.72
N VAL A 188 -9.30 11.03 4.16
CA VAL A 188 -10.72 10.76 4.08
C VAL A 188 -11.06 9.69 5.12
N LYS A 189 -12.18 9.88 5.82
CA LYS A 189 -12.62 8.95 6.86
C LYS A 189 -14.07 8.58 6.60
N ALA A 190 -14.35 7.28 6.64
CA ALA A 190 -15.70 6.75 6.68
C ALA A 190 -16.07 6.48 8.13
N GLN A 191 -17.37 6.54 8.43
CA GLN A 191 -17.82 6.44 9.81
C GLN A 191 -17.32 5.17 10.49
N THR A 192 -17.48 4.02 9.86
CA THR A 192 -17.38 2.72 10.57
C THR A 192 -16.21 1.87 10.12
N ALA A 193 -15.36 2.37 9.21
CA ALA A 193 -14.21 1.60 8.75
C ALA A 193 -13.07 1.68 9.79
N THR A 194 -12.33 0.59 9.98
CA THR A 194 -11.08 0.60 10.75
C THR A 194 -9.85 0.79 9.85
N ARG A 195 -10.04 0.54 8.55
CA ARG A 195 -9.09 0.70 7.43
C ARG A 195 -9.87 1.06 6.18
N ASP A 196 -9.30 1.93 5.34
CA ASP A 196 -9.84 2.28 4.02
C ASP A 196 -8.73 2.65 3.01
N GLY A 197 -7.71 1.80 2.87
CA GLY A 197 -6.59 1.99 1.93
C GLY A 197 -6.85 1.46 0.50
N GLU A 198 -5.77 1.27 -0.27
CA GLU A 198 -5.81 0.94 -1.72
C GLU A 198 -6.66 1.88 -2.57
N PRO A 199 -6.31 3.18 -2.59
CA PRO A 199 -7.18 4.13 -3.25
C PRO A 199 -7.16 4.00 -4.78
N SER A 200 -8.24 3.45 -5.32
CA SER A 200 -8.64 3.74 -6.70
C SER A 200 -9.27 5.12 -6.77
N SER A 201 -8.79 5.94 -7.70
CA SER A 201 -9.25 7.31 -7.89
C SER A 201 -9.28 7.72 -9.35
N ARG A 202 -10.24 8.59 -9.69
CA ARG A 202 -10.40 9.15 -11.03
C ARG A 202 -10.78 10.62 -10.94
N VAL A 203 -10.20 11.44 -11.81
CA VAL A 203 -10.69 12.80 -12.09
C VAL A 203 -11.36 12.79 -13.45
N ASP A 204 -12.61 13.23 -13.53
CA ASP A 204 -13.28 13.39 -14.81
C ASP A 204 -12.91 14.70 -15.53
N SER A 205 -13.30 14.81 -16.80
CA SER A 205 -13.02 15.97 -17.64
C SER A 205 -13.55 17.32 -17.12
N LEU A 206 -14.54 17.31 -16.21
CA LEU A 206 -15.11 18.52 -15.62
C LEU A 206 -14.34 18.95 -14.38
N GLY A 207 -13.68 18.02 -13.69
CA GLY A 207 -12.98 18.23 -12.43
C GLY A 207 -13.70 17.61 -11.24
N ASN A 208 -14.58 16.64 -11.46
CA ASN A 208 -15.10 15.81 -10.37
C ASN A 208 -14.03 14.77 -10.02
N TYR A 209 -13.55 14.80 -8.77
CA TYR A 209 -12.58 13.82 -8.28
C TYR A 209 -13.27 12.84 -7.35
N TYR A 210 -13.08 11.56 -7.65
CA TYR A 210 -13.59 10.42 -6.91
C TYR A 210 -12.40 9.62 -6.38
N VAL A 211 -12.47 9.22 -5.11
CA VAL A 211 -11.49 8.33 -4.49
C VAL A 211 -12.23 7.30 -3.65
N CYS A 212 -11.89 6.04 -3.82
CA CYS A 212 -12.39 4.95 -2.98
C CYS A 212 -11.34 4.45 -1.99
N GLY A 213 -11.77 3.69 -0.99
CA GLY A 213 -10.91 2.95 -0.07
C GLY A 213 -11.54 1.61 0.31
N ILE A 214 -10.73 0.57 0.49
CA ILE A 214 -11.19 -0.79 0.77
C ILE A 214 -11.29 -1.03 2.27
N ARG A 215 -12.46 -1.48 2.74
CA ARG A 215 -12.63 -1.98 4.12
C ARG A 215 -12.20 -3.44 4.24
N GLY A 216 -12.61 -4.26 3.27
CA GLY A 216 -12.39 -5.70 3.24
C GLY A 216 -13.65 -6.45 2.80
N VAL A 217 -13.58 -7.76 2.55
CA VAL A 217 -14.76 -8.57 2.24
C VAL A 217 -15.36 -9.16 3.52
N PRO A 218 -16.69 -9.09 3.75
CA PRO A 218 -17.74 -8.40 2.98
C PRO A 218 -18.03 -6.97 3.48
N ALA A 219 -17.07 -6.32 4.13
CA ALA A 219 -17.24 -4.97 4.66
C ALA A 219 -17.40 -3.90 3.57
N GLY A 220 -16.96 -4.17 2.33
CA GLY A 220 -17.16 -3.30 1.17
C GLY A 220 -16.08 -2.26 0.96
N VAL A 221 -16.47 -1.17 0.30
CA VAL A 221 -15.60 -0.04 -0.05
C VAL A 221 -16.30 1.26 0.27
N ASP A 222 -15.55 2.32 0.55
CA ASP A 222 -16.06 3.67 0.74
C ASP A 222 -15.72 4.56 -0.45
N LEU A 223 -16.61 5.50 -0.81
CA LEU A 223 -16.35 6.53 -1.81
C LEU A 223 -16.39 7.94 -1.20
N TRP A 224 -15.45 8.79 -1.60
CA TRP A 224 -15.47 10.22 -1.35
C TRP A 224 -15.33 11.03 -2.65
N TYR A 225 -15.92 12.22 -2.62
CA TYR A 225 -15.94 13.18 -3.72
C TYR A 225 -15.29 14.50 -3.33
N PHE A 226 -14.50 15.08 -4.24
CA PHE A 226 -14.01 16.45 -4.18
C PHE A 226 -14.40 17.23 -5.43
N ASP A 227 -14.85 18.46 -5.25
CA ASP A 227 -15.18 19.37 -6.35
C ASP A 227 -13.93 20.16 -6.78
N LEU A 228 -13.24 19.66 -7.80
CA LEU A 228 -12.09 20.32 -8.43
C LEU A 228 -12.48 21.08 -9.71
N ARG A 229 -13.77 21.37 -9.91
CA ARG A 229 -14.26 22.16 -11.04
C ARG A 229 -14.00 23.65 -10.73
N PRO A 230 -13.09 24.35 -11.43
CA PRO A 230 -12.79 25.76 -11.13
C PRO A 230 -13.96 26.69 -11.49
N THR A 231 -14.80 26.27 -12.44
CA THR A 231 -15.97 27.01 -12.91
C THR A 231 -17.15 26.07 -13.17
N ILE A 232 -18.37 26.53 -12.88
CA ILE A 232 -19.62 25.86 -13.26
C ILE A 232 -20.42 26.83 -14.14
N ALA A 233 -20.84 26.37 -15.32
CA ALA A 233 -21.54 27.19 -16.32
C ALA A 233 -20.84 28.54 -16.63
N GLY A 234 -19.50 28.55 -16.64
CA GLY A 234 -18.67 29.73 -16.89
C GLY A 234 -18.52 30.70 -15.71
N ALA A 235 -19.21 30.49 -14.59
CA ALA A 235 -19.03 31.25 -13.36
C ALA A 235 -18.02 30.56 -12.44
N LEU A 236 -17.34 31.33 -11.57
CA LEU A 236 -16.46 30.75 -10.56
C LEU A 236 -17.24 29.84 -9.62
N ASN A 237 -16.72 28.64 -9.42
CA ASN A 237 -17.36 27.66 -8.55
C ASN A 237 -17.13 28.03 -7.07
N THR A 238 -18.21 28.12 -6.30
CA THR A 238 -18.14 28.44 -4.87
C THR A 238 -17.66 27.27 -4.02
N THR A 239 -17.76 26.04 -4.50
CA THR A 239 -17.34 24.81 -3.81
C THR A 239 -15.98 24.27 -4.26
N PHE A 240 -15.28 24.95 -5.18
CA PHE A 240 -13.97 24.50 -5.69
C PHE A 240 -12.94 24.35 -4.55
N ASP A 241 -12.50 23.11 -4.30
CA ASP A 241 -11.60 22.73 -3.21
C ASP A 241 -10.21 22.28 -3.68
N PRO A 242 -9.37 23.19 -4.18
CA PRO A 242 -8.04 22.86 -4.69
C PRO A 242 -7.05 22.45 -3.61
N LYS A 243 -7.41 22.54 -2.32
CA LYS A 243 -6.60 22.06 -1.19
C LYS A 243 -7.09 20.73 -0.63
N MET A 244 -8.18 20.18 -1.16
CA MET A 244 -8.73 18.88 -0.81
C MET A 244 -9.04 18.72 0.70
N ARG A 245 -9.57 19.76 1.33
CA ARG A 245 -9.82 19.78 2.80
C ARG A 245 -11.25 19.43 3.17
N VAL A 246 -12.15 19.29 2.20
CA VAL A 246 -13.59 19.18 2.43
C VAL A 246 -14.16 18.02 1.60
N PRO A 247 -13.79 16.76 1.93
CA PRO A 247 -14.37 15.60 1.26
C PRO A 247 -15.88 15.52 1.49
N THR A 248 -16.58 15.03 0.49
CA THR A 248 -17.99 14.66 0.57
C THR A 248 -18.08 13.14 0.56
N TYR A 249 -18.51 12.53 1.66
CA TYR A 249 -18.73 11.09 1.72
C TYR A 249 -19.93 10.72 0.88
N ARG A 250 -19.76 9.67 0.07
CA ARG A 250 -20.77 9.16 -0.86
C ARG A 250 -21.33 7.81 -0.44
N GLY A 251 -20.93 7.28 0.70
CA GLY A 251 -21.32 5.93 1.11
C GLY A 251 -20.49 4.85 0.42
N GLN A 252 -21.00 3.63 0.50
CA GLN A 252 -20.44 2.43 -0.08
C GLN A 252 -21.15 2.14 -1.42
N PRO A 253 -20.48 2.31 -2.57
CA PRO A 253 -21.10 2.10 -3.87
C PRO A 253 -21.51 0.63 -4.10
N ASP A 254 -20.85 -0.34 -3.47
CA ASP A 254 -21.11 -1.78 -3.63
C ASP A 254 -22.12 -2.36 -2.63
N SER A 255 -22.85 -1.49 -1.94
CA SER A 255 -23.99 -1.85 -1.10
C SER A 255 -25.30 -1.85 -1.90
N PRO A 256 -26.20 -2.84 -1.71
CA PRO A 256 -27.53 -2.85 -2.28
C PRO A 256 -28.48 -1.85 -1.62
N PHE A 257 -28.03 -1.14 -0.57
CA PHE A 257 -28.80 -0.14 0.17
C PHE A 257 -28.38 1.29 -0.21
N SER A 258 -29.33 2.23 -0.22
CA SER A 258 -29.05 3.67 -0.37
C SER A 258 -28.13 4.18 0.76
N ALA A 259 -27.41 5.29 0.57
CA ALA A 259 -26.54 5.89 1.61
C ALA A 259 -27.20 5.96 3.01
N ALA A 260 -28.46 6.43 3.10
CA ALA A 260 -29.22 6.47 4.35
C ALA A 260 -29.57 5.10 4.97
N GLY A 261 -29.48 4.01 4.20
CA GLY A 261 -29.68 2.63 4.65
C GLY A 261 -28.36 1.91 4.96
N GLN A 262 -27.22 2.59 4.82
CA GLN A 262 -25.90 2.07 5.17
C GLN A 262 -25.50 2.40 6.62
N ASP A 263 -26.20 3.33 7.26
CA ASP A 263 -25.99 3.75 8.66
C ASP A 263 -26.27 2.62 9.68
N GLU A 264 -26.83 1.48 9.26
CA GLU A 264 -27.18 0.35 10.15
C GLU A 264 -26.26 -0.88 10.01
N LEU A 265 -25.34 -0.94 9.03
CA LEU A 265 -24.55 -2.16 8.76
C LEU A 265 -23.10 -1.86 8.32
N SER A 266 -22.11 -2.28 9.12
CA SER A 266 -20.69 -2.36 8.73
C SER A 266 -20.47 -3.45 7.67
N ALA A 267 -21.36 -4.43 7.59
CA ALA A 267 -21.51 -5.45 6.55
C ALA A 267 -22.87 -5.32 5.88
N GLY A 268 -22.96 -4.37 4.95
CA GLY A 268 -24.07 -4.26 4.01
C GLY A 268 -23.64 -4.44 2.56
N ALA A 269 -22.33 -4.36 2.28
CA ALA A 269 -21.77 -4.46 0.94
C ALA A 269 -21.52 -5.91 0.52
N LEU A 270 -21.42 -6.14 -0.79
CA LEU A 270 -21.14 -7.47 -1.33
C LEU A 270 -19.63 -7.70 -1.56
N GLY A 271 -18.86 -6.64 -1.82
CA GLY A 271 -17.45 -6.72 -2.21
C GLY A 271 -16.47 -6.24 -1.14
N GLY A 272 -15.45 -5.48 -1.56
CA GLY A 272 -14.36 -5.02 -0.70
C GLY A 272 -13.11 -5.90 -0.73
N GLY A 273 -12.95 -6.78 -1.72
CA GLY A 273 -11.69 -7.51 -1.93
C GLY A 273 -10.66 -6.65 -2.66
N ASP A 274 -11.16 -5.97 -3.69
CA ASP A 274 -10.45 -5.06 -4.58
C ASP A 274 -11.49 -4.04 -5.09
N ILE A 275 -11.04 -2.86 -5.54
CA ILE A 275 -11.89 -1.82 -6.15
C ILE A 275 -11.21 -1.23 -7.37
N ASP A 276 -11.97 -0.90 -8.41
CA ASP A 276 -11.51 0.08 -9.39
C ASP A 276 -12.64 0.98 -9.87
N LEU A 277 -12.26 2.17 -10.34
CA LEU A 277 -13.16 3.21 -10.82
C LEU A 277 -12.87 3.52 -12.27
N ALA A 278 -13.90 3.90 -13.02
CA ALA A 278 -13.75 4.47 -14.35
C ALA A 278 -14.73 5.63 -14.55
N VAL A 279 -14.31 6.65 -15.30
CA VAL A 279 -15.15 7.83 -15.59
C VAL A 279 -15.33 8.04 -17.08
N GLY A 280 -16.49 8.57 -17.47
CA GLY A 280 -16.80 8.94 -18.85
C GLY A 280 -15.93 10.08 -19.40
N PHE A 281 -15.49 9.95 -20.66
CA PHE A 281 -14.91 11.06 -21.43
C PHE A 281 -16.02 11.88 -22.08
N GLY A 282 -16.66 12.73 -21.27
CA GLY A 282 -17.77 13.59 -21.67
C GLY A 282 -19.11 13.19 -21.05
N ALA A 283 -20.15 13.95 -21.36
CA ALA A 283 -21.49 13.78 -20.79
C ALA A 283 -22.17 12.50 -21.28
N PHE A 284 -22.77 11.75 -20.36
CA PHE A 284 -23.66 10.65 -20.73
C PHE A 284 -25.07 11.17 -21.03
N THR A 285 -25.55 10.92 -22.25
CA THR A 285 -26.87 11.38 -22.74
C THR A 285 -27.86 10.24 -22.95
N GLY A 286 -27.53 9.02 -22.51
CA GLY A 286 -28.43 7.86 -22.55
C GLY A 286 -29.58 7.95 -21.54
N ILE A 287 -30.39 6.88 -21.46
CA ILE A 287 -31.54 6.81 -20.53
C ILE A 287 -31.05 7.01 -19.10
N GLY A 288 -31.66 7.96 -18.39
CA GLY A 288 -31.30 8.34 -17.01
C GLY A 288 -30.16 9.37 -16.90
N GLY A 289 -29.52 9.76 -18.02
CA GLY A 289 -28.41 10.70 -18.02
C GLY A 289 -28.77 12.09 -17.51
N THR A 290 -27.93 12.62 -16.63
CA THR A 290 -28.01 13.99 -16.08
C THR A 290 -27.27 15.03 -16.92
N GLY A 291 -26.53 14.58 -17.94
CA GLY A 291 -25.59 15.42 -18.69
C GLY A 291 -24.19 15.49 -18.04
N GLU A 292 -23.94 14.71 -16.99
CA GLU A 292 -22.64 14.58 -16.33
C GLU A 292 -21.87 13.35 -16.85
N PRO A 293 -20.54 13.29 -16.68
CA PRO A 293 -19.77 12.08 -16.89
C PRO A 293 -20.24 10.96 -15.97
N VAL A 294 -20.39 9.75 -16.52
CA VAL A 294 -20.69 8.56 -15.71
C VAL A 294 -19.51 8.22 -14.82
N LEU A 295 -19.79 7.83 -13.57
CA LEU A 295 -18.85 7.13 -12.70
C LEU A 295 -19.24 5.65 -12.69
N ALA A 296 -18.38 4.78 -13.19
CA ALA A 296 -18.52 3.34 -13.10
C ALA A 296 -17.58 2.80 -12.01
N TYR A 297 -17.99 1.73 -11.35
CA TYR A 297 -17.18 1.06 -10.32
C TYR A 297 -17.32 -0.46 -10.41
N SER A 298 -16.30 -1.14 -9.90
CA SER A 298 -16.28 -2.59 -9.72
C SER A 298 -15.70 -2.95 -8.36
N SER A 299 -16.37 -3.83 -7.62
CA SER A 299 -15.94 -4.27 -6.29
C SER A 299 -15.88 -5.80 -6.25
N LEU A 300 -14.70 -6.33 -5.93
CA LEU A 300 -14.46 -7.77 -5.91
C LEU A 300 -15.14 -8.41 -4.72
N THR A 301 -15.87 -9.47 -5.01
CA THR A 301 -16.28 -10.51 -4.06
C THR A 301 -15.46 -11.76 -4.38
N ALA A 302 -15.25 -12.66 -3.42
CA ALA A 302 -14.44 -13.87 -3.66
C ALA A 302 -14.91 -14.76 -4.83
N ALA A 303 -16.17 -14.64 -5.28
CA ALA A 303 -16.72 -15.43 -6.38
C ALA A 303 -17.10 -14.62 -7.63
N ASN A 304 -17.27 -13.30 -7.53
CA ASN A 304 -17.89 -12.42 -8.53
C ASN A 304 -17.27 -11.02 -8.46
N VAL A 305 -17.27 -10.27 -9.55
CA VAL A 305 -16.99 -8.83 -9.51
C VAL A 305 -18.31 -8.09 -9.58
N THR A 306 -18.75 -7.49 -8.48
CA THR A 306 -19.96 -6.63 -8.50
C THR A 306 -19.67 -5.33 -9.21
N VAL A 307 -20.67 -4.76 -9.86
CA VAL A 307 -20.51 -3.56 -10.68
C VAL A 307 -21.67 -2.61 -10.48
N GLY A 308 -21.45 -1.35 -10.84
CA GLY A 308 -22.53 -0.39 -10.92
C GLY A 308 -22.06 0.93 -11.49
N ARG A 309 -22.95 1.92 -11.42
CA ARG A 309 -22.67 3.27 -11.89
C ARG A 309 -23.34 4.33 -11.04
N SER A 310 -22.85 5.56 -11.15
CA SER A 310 -23.50 6.78 -10.70
C SER A 310 -23.55 7.80 -11.84
N LEU A 311 -24.64 8.56 -11.89
CA LEU A 311 -24.88 9.61 -12.88
C LEU A 311 -24.95 11.01 -12.24
N ASP A 312 -24.66 11.14 -10.95
CA ASP A 312 -24.87 12.37 -10.16
C ASP A 312 -23.74 12.61 -9.16
N HIS A 313 -22.50 12.38 -9.61
CA HIS A 313 -21.28 12.58 -8.82
C HIS A 313 -21.19 11.71 -7.57
N GLY A 314 -21.71 10.47 -7.66
CA GLY A 314 -21.71 9.50 -6.57
C GLY A 314 -22.79 9.78 -5.51
N ALA A 315 -23.75 10.67 -5.76
CA ALA A 315 -24.82 10.93 -4.80
C ALA A 315 -25.83 9.77 -4.74
N THR A 316 -26.07 9.10 -5.87
CA THR A 316 -26.84 7.87 -5.97
C THR A 316 -26.14 6.84 -6.86
N PHE A 317 -26.40 5.55 -6.59
CA PHE A 317 -25.82 4.43 -7.33
C PHE A 317 -26.90 3.53 -7.90
N GLU A 318 -26.68 3.09 -9.14
CA GLU A 318 -27.36 1.96 -9.75
C GLU A 318 -26.45 0.73 -9.61
N PHE A 319 -26.85 -0.17 -8.70
CA PHE A 319 -26.08 -1.36 -8.35
C PHE A 319 -26.55 -2.59 -9.13
N ASN A 320 -25.59 -3.35 -9.67
CA ASN A 320 -25.84 -4.65 -10.30
C ASN A 320 -25.08 -5.77 -9.56
N PRO A 321 -25.77 -6.52 -8.67
CA PRO A 321 -25.13 -7.61 -7.92
C PRO A 321 -24.82 -8.84 -8.78
N VAL A 322 -25.41 -8.96 -9.98
CA VAL A 322 -25.06 -10.06 -10.91
C VAL A 322 -23.62 -9.88 -11.37
N GLY A 323 -23.13 -8.64 -11.45
CA GLY A 323 -21.72 -8.38 -11.72
C GLY A 323 -21.26 -8.94 -13.06
N ASN A 324 -20.08 -9.54 -13.06
CA ASN A 324 -19.46 -10.11 -14.25
C ASN A 324 -20.06 -11.46 -14.69
N PHE A 325 -20.91 -12.11 -13.87
CA PHE A 325 -21.52 -13.41 -14.22
C PHE A 325 -22.39 -13.38 -15.47
N ALA A 326 -22.97 -12.23 -15.79
CA ALA A 326 -23.71 -12.05 -17.03
C ALA A 326 -22.72 -12.10 -18.22
N GLY A 327 -22.52 -13.29 -18.78
CA GLY A 327 -21.64 -13.49 -19.93
C GLY A 327 -20.15 -13.65 -19.60
N GLY A 328 -19.77 -13.59 -18.32
CA GLY A 328 -18.40 -13.77 -17.86
C GLY A 328 -18.15 -15.12 -17.18
N VAL A 329 -17.03 -15.20 -16.45
CA VAL A 329 -16.55 -16.40 -15.77
C VAL A 329 -16.51 -16.13 -14.26
N PRO A 330 -16.99 -17.05 -13.40
CA PRO A 330 -16.99 -16.86 -11.95
C PRO A 330 -15.62 -17.21 -11.32
N VAL A 331 -15.48 -17.00 -10.00
CA VAL A 331 -14.26 -17.27 -9.20
C VAL A 331 -13.12 -16.37 -9.66
N ASN A 332 -13.28 -15.09 -9.36
CA ASN A 332 -12.45 -14.03 -9.89
C ASN A 332 -11.51 -13.50 -8.81
N ASP A 333 -10.41 -12.95 -9.26
CA ASP A 333 -9.37 -12.29 -8.51
C ASP A 333 -8.87 -11.13 -9.36
N ARG A 334 -8.65 -9.96 -8.75
CA ARG A 334 -8.23 -8.70 -9.37
C ARG A 334 -9.11 -8.21 -10.53
N GLN A 335 -9.48 -6.94 -10.51
CA GLN A 335 -10.24 -6.30 -11.59
C GLN A 335 -9.77 -4.90 -11.88
N TRP A 336 -9.81 -4.53 -13.15
CA TRP A 336 -9.49 -3.19 -13.61
C TRP A 336 -10.51 -2.65 -14.60
N MET A 337 -10.70 -1.33 -14.57
CA MET A 337 -11.69 -0.64 -15.39
C MET A 337 -11.07 0.48 -16.21
N GLY A 338 -11.60 0.65 -17.43
CA GLY A 338 -11.24 1.74 -18.33
C GLY A 338 -12.41 2.09 -19.22
N THR A 339 -12.47 3.36 -19.64
CA THR A 339 -13.59 3.87 -20.43
C THR A 339 -13.15 4.25 -21.83
N TYR A 340 -13.98 3.98 -22.83
CA TYR A 340 -13.92 4.61 -24.14
C TYR A 340 -15.10 5.56 -24.33
N GLY A 341 -14.82 6.83 -24.63
CA GLY A 341 -15.87 7.82 -24.82
C GLY A 341 -16.73 8.04 -23.57
N PRO A 342 -18.00 8.44 -23.70
CA PRO A 342 -18.81 8.86 -22.55
C PRO A 342 -19.39 7.72 -21.72
N ASN A 343 -19.44 6.47 -22.22
CA ASN A 343 -20.21 5.40 -21.57
C ASN A 343 -19.80 3.95 -21.90
N THR A 344 -18.80 3.73 -22.76
CA THR A 344 -18.34 2.37 -23.01
C THR A 344 -17.31 2.03 -21.96
N VAL A 345 -17.60 1.05 -21.10
CA VAL A 345 -16.71 0.66 -19.99
C VAL A 345 -16.21 -0.75 -20.23
N PHE A 346 -14.90 -0.94 -20.11
CA PHE A 346 -14.26 -2.24 -20.14
C PHE A 346 -13.95 -2.67 -18.71
N LEU A 347 -14.30 -3.91 -18.40
CA LEU A 347 -13.99 -4.57 -17.14
C LEU A 347 -13.07 -5.74 -17.45
N GLU A 348 -11.83 -5.65 -17.00
CA GLU A 348 -10.92 -6.79 -16.93
C GLU A 348 -11.08 -7.48 -15.58
N TYR A 349 -10.88 -8.80 -15.58
CA TYR A 349 -10.73 -9.58 -14.37
C TYR A 349 -9.94 -10.86 -14.65
N ARG A 350 -9.26 -11.38 -13.62
CA ARG A 350 -8.55 -12.66 -13.68
C ARG A 350 -9.35 -13.76 -13.00
N ASN A 351 -9.36 -14.96 -13.58
CA ASN A 351 -9.94 -16.14 -12.96
C ASN A 351 -8.91 -16.82 -12.05
N PHE A 352 -9.17 -16.89 -10.74
CA PHE A 352 -8.20 -17.37 -9.75
C PHE A 352 -7.78 -18.82 -9.99
N GLY A 353 -8.74 -19.71 -10.29
CA GLY A 353 -8.48 -21.15 -10.43
C GLY A 353 -7.75 -21.56 -11.71
N ALA A 354 -7.81 -20.75 -12.76
CA ALA A 354 -7.21 -21.04 -14.07
C ALA A 354 -6.05 -20.09 -14.45
N GLY A 355 -5.87 -18.97 -13.76
CA GLY A 355 -4.89 -17.94 -14.12
C GLY A 355 -5.14 -17.27 -15.46
N VAL A 356 -6.39 -17.29 -15.93
CA VAL A 356 -6.80 -16.73 -17.24
C VAL A 356 -7.46 -15.38 -17.03
N VAL A 357 -7.08 -14.40 -17.85
CA VAL A 357 -7.61 -13.04 -17.86
C VAL A 357 -8.72 -12.92 -18.89
N PHE A 358 -9.78 -12.21 -18.52
CA PHE A 358 -10.95 -11.96 -19.33
C PHE A 358 -11.28 -10.48 -19.37
N VAL A 359 -11.89 -10.03 -20.47
CA VAL A 359 -12.43 -8.68 -20.60
C VAL A 359 -13.88 -8.74 -21.02
N GLN A 360 -14.73 -7.98 -20.34
CA GLN A 360 -16.08 -7.70 -20.78
C GLN A 360 -16.26 -6.22 -21.11
N GLN A 361 -17.25 -5.93 -21.95
CA GLN A 361 -17.62 -4.57 -22.31
C GLN A 361 -19.05 -4.26 -21.87
N SER A 362 -19.23 -3.07 -21.30
CA SER A 362 -20.49 -2.40 -21.06
C SER A 362 -20.67 -1.25 -22.06
N VAL A 363 -21.90 -1.03 -22.50
CA VAL A 363 -22.30 0.12 -23.33
C VAL A 363 -23.34 1.01 -22.63
N ASP A 364 -23.60 0.75 -21.34
CA ASP A 364 -24.54 1.49 -20.51
C ASP A 364 -23.84 2.14 -19.31
N GLY A 365 -22.55 2.50 -19.45
CA GLY A 365 -21.82 3.20 -18.42
C GLY A 365 -21.40 2.32 -17.23
N GLY A 366 -21.21 1.02 -17.46
CA GLY A 366 -20.71 0.08 -16.47
C GLY A 366 -21.77 -0.66 -15.65
N LEU A 367 -23.06 -0.53 -16.00
CA LEU A 367 -24.15 -1.18 -15.25
C LEU A 367 -24.31 -2.66 -15.65
N THR A 368 -24.29 -2.97 -16.95
CA THR A 368 -24.38 -4.34 -17.47
C THR A 368 -23.26 -4.63 -18.47
N TYR A 369 -22.80 -5.88 -18.46
CA TYR A 369 -21.66 -6.32 -19.27
C TYR A 369 -22.07 -7.43 -20.25
N GLY A 370 -21.50 -7.38 -21.45
CA GLY A 370 -21.67 -8.40 -22.48
C GLY A 370 -20.78 -9.62 -22.27
N PRO A 371 -20.72 -10.54 -23.26
CA PRO A 371 -19.87 -11.72 -23.20
C PRO A 371 -18.38 -11.39 -22.99
N ALA A 372 -17.68 -12.23 -22.23
CA ALA A 372 -16.25 -12.12 -22.01
C ALA A 372 -15.42 -12.56 -23.23
N THR A 373 -14.39 -11.79 -23.54
CA THR A 373 -13.31 -12.16 -24.44
C THR A 373 -12.13 -12.66 -23.61
N VAL A 374 -11.53 -13.78 -24.02
CA VAL A 374 -10.29 -14.30 -23.41
C VAL A 374 -9.12 -13.41 -23.82
N VAL A 375 -8.36 -12.93 -22.83
CA VAL A 375 -7.11 -12.19 -23.06
C VAL A 375 -5.96 -13.17 -23.20
N GLY A 376 -5.77 -14.04 -22.22
CA GLY A 376 -4.64 -14.97 -22.14
C GLY A 376 -4.36 -15.38 -20.69
N THR A 377 -3.23 -16.05 -20.46
CA THR A 377 -2.77 -16.40 -19.11
C THR A 377 -1.81 -15.32 -18.61
N MET A 378 -2.04 -14.82 -17.40
CA MET A 378 -1.14 -13.93 -16.66
C MET A 378 -1.12 -14.36 -15.19
N SER A 379 0.05 -14.29 -14.55
CA SER A 379 0.22 -14.67 -13.14
C SER A 379 -0.59 -13.75 -12.22
N GLN A 380 -0.55 -12.44 -12.44
CA GLN A 380 -1.46 -11.44 -11.87
C GLN A 380 -1.61 -10.25 -12.85
N THR A 381 -2.75 -9.55 -12.82
CA THR A 381 -2.99 -8.37 -13.69
C THR A 381 -2.66 -7.06 -12.99
N GLY A 382 -1.96 -6.20 -13.74
CA GLY A 382 -1.78 -4.78 -13.46
C GLY A 382 -2.87 -3.95 -14.15
N ALA A 383 -2.58 -2.69 -14.45
CA ALA A 383 -3.60 -1.75 -14.93
C ALA A 383 -4.26 -2.10 -16.29
N LEU A 384 -5.52 -1.70 -16.45
CA LEU A 384 -6.23 -1.57 -17.73
C LEU A 384 -6.34 -0.09 -18.15
N ASP A 385 -6.23 0.19 -19.45
CA ASP A 385 -6.56 1.50 -20.04
C ASP A 385 -6.96 1.35 -21.53
N VAL A 386 -7.69 2.33 -22.06
CA VAL A 386 -8.27 2.27 -23.41
C VAL A 386 -7.90 3.50 -24.24
N ASP A 387 -7.35 3.27 -25.42
CA ASP A 387 -6.97 4.36 -26.34
C ASP A 387 -8.21 5.08 -26.84
N GLN A 388 -8.33 6.37 -26.52
CA GLN A 388 -9.46 7.20 -26.97
C GLN A 388 -9.44 7.47 -28.48
N GLY A 389 -8.31 7.26 -29.16
CA GLY A 389 -8.15 7.45 -30.59
C GLY A 389 -8.80 6.35 -31.43
N ASP A 390 -8.58 5.08 -31.08
CA ASP A 390 -9.03 3.94 -31.89
C ASP A 390 -9.74 2.82 -31.10
N GLY A 391 -9.84 2.94 -29.77
CA GLY A 391 -10.49 1.97 -28.90
C GLY A 391 -9.63 0.77 -28.53
N THR A 392 -8.33 0.75 -28.85
CA THR A 392 -7.41 -0.32 -28.44
C THR A 392 -7.38 -0.46 -26.91
N VAL A 393 -7.56 -1.69 -26.42
CA VAL A 393 -7.56 -2.02 -24.98
C VAL A 393 -6.21 -2.60 -24.61
N TYR A 394 -5.58 -2.02 -23.58
CA TYR A 394 -4.29 -2.47 -23.04
C TYR A 394 -4.46 -2.99 -21.61
N ILE A 395 -3.74 -4.06 -21.27
CA ILE A 395 -3.73 -4.67 -19.94
C ILE A 395 -2.30 -5.08 -19.60
N SER A 396 -1.72 -4.57 -18.52
CA SER A 396 -0.41 -5.01 -18.05
C SER A 396 -0.52 -6.23 -17.14
N GLY A 397 0.52 -7.07 -17.12
CA GLY A 397 0.74 -8.12 -16.13
C GLY A 397 1.74 -7.66 -15.06
N ASN A 398 1.68 -8.25 -13.87
CA ASN A 398 2.68 -8.00 -12.82
C ASN A 398 4.08 -8.49 -13.20
N ASP A 399 4.17 -9.50 -14.06
CA ASP A 399 5.38 -10.08 -14.63
C ASP A 399 5.95 -9.25 -15.80
N GLY A 400 5.40 -8.06 -16.05
CA GLY A 400 5.86 -7.17 -17.09
C GLY A 400 5.33 -7.50 -18.48
N GLN A 401 4.35 -8.40 -18.61
CA GLN A 401 3.61 -8.61 -19.85
C GLN A 401 2.70 -7.43 -20.19
N LEU A 402 2.36 -7.31 -21.47
CA LEU A 402 1.29 -6.45 -21.96
C LEU A 402 0.40 -7.22 -22.93
N ALA A 403 -0.90 -7.23 -22.66
CA ALA A 403 -1.90 -7.65 -23.63
C ALA A 403 -2.46 -6.44 -24.39
N VAL A 404 -2.60 -6.59 -25.71
CA VAL A 404 -3.12 -5.57 -26.62
C VAL A 404 -4.29 -6.13 -27.43
N GLY A 405 -5.47 -5.55 -27.25
CA GLY A 405 -6.69 -5.91 -27.97
C GLY A 405 -7.14 -4.78 -28.90
N ILE A 406 -6.93 -4.95 -30.20
CA ILE A 406 -7.36 -3.98 -31.21
C ILE A 406 -8.80 -4.31 -31.63
N PRO A 407 -9.78 -3.42 -31.44
CA PRO A 407 -11.16 -3.71 -31.79
C PRO A 407 -11.40 -3.59 -33.30
N PRO A 408 -12.45 -4.25 -33.83
CA PRO A 408 -12.82 -4.13 -35.25
C PRO A 408 -13.29 -2.72 -35.64
N ALA A 409 -13.77 -1.94 -34.66
CA ALA A 409 -14.00 -0.51 -34.78
C ALA A 409 -13.94 0.12 -33.37
N PRO A 410 -13.64 1.43 -33.24
CA PRO A 410 -13.57 2.08 -31.94
C PRO A 410 -14.87 1.92 -31.15
N GLY A 411 -14.74 1.57 -29.86
CA GLY A 411 -15.87 1.32 -28.97
C GLY A 411 -16.54 -0.05 -29.09
N LEU A 412 -16.09 -0.94 -29.98
CA LEU A 412 -16.47 -2.36 -29.99
C LEU A 412 -15.51 -3.18 -29.11
N PRO A 413 -15.90 -4.39 -28.64
CA PRO A 413 -14.99 -5.22 -27.88
C PRO A 413 -13.93 -5.84 -28.80
N PRO A 414 -12.65 -5.92 -28.38
CA PRO A 414 -11.65 -6.73 -29.07
C PRO A 414 -12.10 -8.19 -29.17
N LEU A 415 -11.76 -8.84 -30.29
CA LEU A 415 -12.10 -10.25 -30.54
C LEU A 415 -10.99 -11.21 -30.08
N ALA A 416 -9.78 -10.70 -29.90
CA ALA A 416 -8.60 -11.41 -29.42
C ALA A 416 -7.58 -10.39 -28.89
N TYR A 417 -6.63 -10.88 -28.10
CA TYR A 417 -5.52 -10.09 -27.57
C TYR A 417 -4.18 -10.68 -28.02
N THR A 418 -3.19 -9.80 -28.22
CA THR A 418 -1.80 -10.20 -28.43
C THR A 418 -1.02 -9.92 -27.16
N LEU A 419 -0.39 -10.94 -26.60
CA LEU A 419 0.49 -10.80 -25.44
C LEU A 419 1.94 -10.57 -25.92
N SER A 420 2.61 -9.60 -25.31
CA SER A 420 4.03 -9.32 -25.49
C SER A 420 4.72 -9.19 -24.13
N GLN A 421 6.06 -9.26 -24.13
CA GLN A 421 6.90 -9.17 -22.93
C GLN A 421 7.80 -7.92 -23.01
N PRO A 422 7.25 -6.71 -22.82
CA PRO A 422 8.02 -5.47 -22.96
C PRO A 422 9.09 -5.26 -21.89
N ILE A 423 8.82 -5.73 -20.66
CA ILE A 423 9.81 -5.79 -19.59
C ILE A 423 10.41 -7.19 -19.62
N PRO A 424 11.73 -7.35 -19.81
CA PRO A 424 12.35 -8.67 -19.87
C PRO A 424 12.10 -9.47 -18.61
N THR A 425 11.99 -10.79 -18.73
CA THR A 425 11.81 -11.72 -17.60
C THR A 425 13.00 -11.79 -16.63
N THR A 426 14.04 -11.00 -16.88
CA THR A 426 15.27 -10.87 -16.10
C THR A 426 15.22 -9.67 -15.16
N VAL A 427 14.15 -8.88 -15.26
CA VAL A 427 13.77 -7.81 -14.35
C VAL A 427 12.53 -8.32 -13.62
N ASP A 428 12.62 -8.58 -12.32
CA ASP A 428 11.42 -8.77 -11.50
C ASP A 428 10.80 -7.39 -11.26
N PRO A 429 9.57 -7.11 -11.75
CA PRO A 429 8.82 -5.99 -11.26
C PRO A 429 8.45 -6.32 -9.81
N ALA A 430 9.25 -5.82 -8.87
CA ALA A 430 9.20 -6.19 -7.46
C ALA A 430 7.85 -5.90 -6.77
N ASN A 431 6.94 -5.19 -7.45
CA ASN A 431 5.60 -4.84 -6.98
C ASN A 431 4.56 -5.67 -7.72
N ILE A 432 3.47 -5.99 -7.03
CA ILE A 432 2.35 -6.77 -7.56
C ILE A 432 1.66 -6.15 -8.80
N PHE A 433 1.84 -4.85 -9.11
CA PHE A 433 1.25 -4.23 -10.31
C PHE A 433 2.28 -3.42 -11.09
N VAL A 434 2.40 -3.73 -12.38
CA VAL A 434 3.01 -2.83 -13.37
C VAL A 434 1.95 -1.81 -13.78
N ALA A 435 2.18 -0.53 -13.49
CA ALA A 435 1.24 0.53 -13.85
C ALA A 435 1.35 0.87 -15.33
N MET A 436 0.22 1.19 -15.97
CA MET A 436 0.16 1.52 -17.38
C MET A 436 -0.93 2.55 -17.67
N ARG A 437 -0.64 3.46 -18.60
CA ARG A 437 -1.62 4.37 -19.20
C ARG A 437 -1.34 4.59 -20.68
N VAL A 438 -2.40 4.74 -21.47
CA VAL A 438 -2.33 5.19 -22.86
C VAL A 438 -2.68 6.67 -22.93
N ALA A 439 -1.82 7.46 -23.56
CA ALA A 439 -2.01 8.89 -23.59
C ALA A 439 -3.16 9.28 -24.53
N ASN A 440 -3.81 10.42 -24.25
CA ASN A 440 -4.83 10.97 -25.16
C ASN A 440 -4.29 12.25 -25.81
N THR A 441 -3.42 12.06 -26.80
CA THR A 441 -2.63 13.16 -27.41
C THR A 441 -3.12 13.56 -28.79
N GLY A 442 -4.09 12.82 -29.34
CA GLY A 442 -4.53 12.95 -30.73
C GLY A 442 -3.59 12.30 -31.75
N ALA A 443 -2.59 11.53 -31.30
CA ALA A 443 -1.79 10.68 -32.17
C ALA A 443 -2.59 9.44 -32.61
N THR A 444 -2.16 8.77 -33.68
CA THR A 444 -2.77 7.52 -34.14
C THR A 444 -1.67 6.53 -34.56
N PRO A 445 -1.37 5.51 -33.75
CA PRO A 445 -1.95 5.28 -32.41
C PRO A 445 -1.39 6.22 -31.34
N ASN A 446 -2.06 6.30 -30.18
CA ASN A 446 -1.47 7.04 -29.07
C ASN A 446 -0.35 6.25 -28.39
N PRO A 447 0.65 6.94 -27.80
CA PRO A 447 1.68 6.26 -27.02
C PRO A 447 1.11 5.60 -25.76
N VAL A 448 1.50 4.35 -25.52
CA VAL A 448 1.28 3.63 -24.27
C VAL A 448 2.56 3.65 -23.43
N TYR A 449 2.41 3.86 -22.13
CA TYR A 449 3.51 3.91 -21.15
C TYR A 449 3.33 2.82 -20.10
N LEU A 450 4.41 2.12 -19.77
CA LEU A 450 4.48 1.22 -18.62
C LEU A 450 5.47 1.81 -17.61
N CYS A 451 5.09 1.77 -16.34
CA CYS A 451 5.91 2.18 -15.22
C CYS A 451 6.00 1.06 -14.20
N TYR A 452 7.22 0.74 -13.77
CA TYR A 452 7.50 -0.36 -12.86
C TYR A 452 8.66 -0.02 -11.94
N SER A 453 8.82 -0.79 -10.87
CA SER A 453 10.01 -0.76 -10.02
C SER A 453 10.66 -2.12 -9.98
N ASP A 454 11.98 -2.14 -9.95
CA ASP A 454 12.81 -3.35 -9.83
C ASP A 454 13.13 -3.69 -8.36
N GLY A 455 12.39 -3.10 -7.41
CA GLY A 455 12.65 -3.22 -5.97
C GLY A 455 13.53 -2.11 -5.41
N ASN A 456 14.13 -1.27 -6.26
CA ASN A 456 14.98 -0.16 -5.82
C ASN A 456 14.68 1.15 -6.56
N ASP A 457 14.51 1.10 -7.88
CA ASP A 457 14.37 2.25 -8.75
C ASP A 457 13.06 2.20 -9.55
N ILE A 458 12.57 3.37 -9.98
CA ILE A 458 11.39 3.48 -10.85
C ILE A 458 11.82 3.62 -12.31
N PHE A 459 11.24 2.83 -13.19
CA PHE A 459 11.50 2.86 -14.63
C PHE A 459 10.25 3.19 -15.45
N LEU A 460 10.48 3.81 -16.61
CA LEU A 460 9.46 4.11 -17.61
C LEU A 460 9.90 3.60 -19.00
N ILE A 461 9.01 2.83 -19.63
CA ILE A 461 9.11 2.45 -21.05
C ILE A 461 7.87 2.95 -21.79
N SER A 462 8.00 3.11 -23.12
CA SER A 462 6.87 3.50 -23.95
C SER A 462 6.92 2.89 -25.34
N SER A 463 5.74 2.73 -25.92
CA SER A 463 5.51 2.28 -27.30
C SER A 463 4.57 3.25 -28.01
N GLY A 464 4.84 3.53 -29.28
CA GLY A 464 3.99 4.36 -30.16
C GLY A 464 3.37 3.55 -31.30
N ASP A 465 3.34 2.23 -31.19
CA ASP A 465 2.96 1.30 -32.25
C ASP A 465 2.20 0.07 -31.73
N HIS A 466 1.25 0.31 -30.81
CA HIS A 466 0.43 -0.74 -30.19
C HIS A 466 1.24 -1.80 -29.42
N GLY A 467 2.33 -1.39 -28.76
CA GLY A 467 3.16 -2.31 -27.99
C GLY A 467 4.03 -3.24 -28.83
N ALA A 468 4.15 -3.01 -30.15
CA ALA A 468 4.97 -3.84 -31.03
C ALA A 468 6.48 -3.59 -30.83
N THR A 469 6.87 -2.34 -30.61
CA THR A 469 8.25 -1.97 -30.24
C THR A 469 8.27 -1.03 -29.05
N TRP A 470 9.34 -1.16 -28.25
CA TRP A 470 9.50 -0.41 -27.00
C TRP A 470 10.76 0.43 -27.02
N LYS A 471 10.65 1.65 -26.52
CA LYS A 471 11.83 2.42 -26.16
C LYS A 471 12.52 1.76 -24.98
N ALA A 472 13.85 1.85 -24.99
CA ALA A 472 14.70 1.56 -23.85
C ALA A 472 14.14 2.17 -22.54
N PRO A 473 14.23 1.46 -21.41
CA PRO A 473 13.78 1.98 -20.11
C PRO A 473 14.56 3.24 -19.74
N VAL A 474 13.90 4.14 -19.02
CA VAL A 474 14.55 5.28 -18.39
C VAL A 474 14.25 5.27 -16.90
N LYS A 475 15.28 5.50 -16.09
CA LYS A 475 15.13 5.71 -14.65
C LYS A 475 14.41 7.05 -14.39
N VAL A 476 13.38 7.02 -13.56
CA VAL A 476 12.51 8.17 -13.27
C VAL A 476 12.95 8.88 -12.00
N ASN A 477 13.30 8.13 -10.95
CA ASN A 477 13.85 8.68 -9.72
C ASN A 477 15.30 9.14 -9.93
N ASN A 478 15.74 10.14 -9.16
CA ASN A 478 17.09 10.67 -9.26
C ASN A 478 18.06 9.79 -8.44
N PRO A 479 19.02 9.07 -9.05
CA PRO A 479 19.94 8.21 -8.31
C PRO A 479 20.88 8.99 -7.37
N ALA A 480 20.98 10.31 -7.52
CA ALA A 480 21.76 11.16 -6.63
C ALA A 480 20.97 11.67 -5.40
N ASP A 481 19.66 11.44 -5.33
CA ASP A 481 18.83 11.86 -4.19
C ASP A 481 18.86 10.79 -3.09
N VAL A 482 19.50 11.13 -1.97
CA VAL A 482 19.68 10.24 -0.82
C VAL A 482 18.39 9.96 -0.05
N ASN A 483 17.30 10.67 -0.34
CA ASN A 483 15.99 10.44 0.28
C ASN A 483 15.13 9.43 -0.50
N THR A 484 15.60 8.98 -1.67
CA THR A 484 14.91 8.06 -2.58
C THR A 484 15.85 6.95 -3.01
N ARG A 485 16.49 6.29 -2.04
CA ARG A 485 17.39 5.16 -2.30
C ARG A 485 16.61 3.95 -2.78
N VAL A 486 15.52 3.63 -2.09
CA VAL A 486 14.55 2.59 -2.48
C VAL A 486 13.24 3.24 -2.88
N ASN A 487 12.66 2.78 -3.98
CA ASN A 487 11.49 3.34 -4.64
C ASN A 487 10.55 2.22 -5.12
N LEU A 488 9.32 2.22 -4.64
CA LEU A 488 8.36 1.12 -4.79
C LEU A 488 6.99 1.64 -5.23
N MET A 489 6.16 0.71 -5.72
CA MET A 489 4.75 0.92 -6.08
C MET A 489 4.48 2.15 -6.97
N PRO A 490 5.13 2.27 -8.14
CA PRO A 490 4.91 3.42 -9.00
C PRO A 490 3.53 3.37 -9.68
N TRP A 491 2.91 4.53 -9.82
CA TRP A 491 1.70 4.75 -10.60
C TRP A 491 1.85 5.92 -11.56
N ILE A 492 1.15 5.86 -12.69
CA ILE A 492 1.32 6.80 -13.80
C ILE A 492 -0.01 7.39 -14.27
N ALA A 493 0.04 8.66 -14.68
CA ALA A 493 -0.98 9.37 -15.45
C ALA A 493 -0.34 10.06 -16.65
N THR A 494 -1.09 10.23 -17.73
CA THR A 494 -0.64 10.92 -18.94
C THR A 494 -1.32 12.27 -19.09
N GLY A 495 -0.60 13.26 -19.62
CA GLY A 495 -1.20 14.53 -20.04
C GLY A 495 -1.70 14.51 -21.49
N PRO A 496 -2.36 15.58 -21.93
CA PRO A 496 -2.92 15.67 -23.28
C PRO A 496 -1.88 16.02 -24.37
N ILE A 497 -0.61 16.19 -24.00
CA ILE A 497 0.47 16.56 -24.93
C ILE A 497 1.43 15.37 -25.07
N PRO A 498 1.90 15.01 -26.27
CA PRO A 498 2.87 13.93 -26.46
C PRO A 498 4.09 14.07 -25.54
N GLY A 499 4.49 12.97 -24.89
CA GLY A 499 5.60 12.95 -23.95
C GLY A 499 5.31 13.56 -22.57
N THR A 500 4.07 13.96 -22.27
CA THR A 500 3.68 14.43 -20.94
C THR A 500 3.19 13.29 -20.06
N VAL A 501 3.90 13.04 -18.95
CA VAL A 501 3.55 12.03 -17.95
C VAL A 501 3.73 12.58 -16.54
N GLY A 502 2.91 12.10 -15.60
CA GLY A 502 3.11 12.24 -14.16
C GLY A 502 3.21 10.87 -13.53
N ILE A 503 4.20 10.67 -12.67
CA ILE A 503 4.49 9.40 -12.01
C ILE A 503 4.59 9.65 -10.51
N ALA A 504 3.87 8.88 -9.69
CA ALA A 504 3.96 8.93 -8.25
C ALA A 504 4.43 7.57 -7.70
N TRP A 505 5.18 7.55 -6.59
CA TRP A 505 5.70 6.31 -5.98
C TRP A 505 5.97 6.51 -4.48
N TYR A 506 6.15 5.41 -3.75
CA TYR A 506 6.67 5.43 -2.38
C TYR A 506 8.20 5.40 -2.39
N GLY A 507 8.84 6.32 -1.68
CA GLY A 507 10.30 6.42 -1.61
C GLY A 507 10.80 6.52 -0.17
N THR A 508 11.97 5.94 0.08
CA THR A 508 12.69 6.02 1.36
C THR A 508 14.17 6.29 1.15
N GLY A 509 14.78 7.00 2.10
CA GLY A 509 16.23 7.20 2.16
C GLY A 509 16.98 6.01 2.77
N ASN A 510 16.25 5.00 3.24
CA ASN A 510 16.81 3.77 3.78
C ASN A 510 17.46 2.90 2.68
N GLN A 511 18.39 2.02 3.03
CA GLN A 511 19.08 1.17 2.06
C GLN A 511 18.25 -0.02 1.56
N GLY A 512 17.14 -0.34 2.24
CA GLY A 512 16.28 -1.47 1.90
C GLY A 512 14.83 -1.25 2.31
N ASN A 513 13.98 -2.16 1.87
CA ASN A 513 12.62 -2.32 2.37
C ASN A 513 12.66 -3.15 3.68
N ASN A 514 12.81 -2.48 4.83
CA ASN A 514 12.96 -3.14 6.14
C ASN A 514 12.36 -2.27 7.27
N ASP A 515 12.43 -2.77 8.50
CA ASP A 515 11.80 -2.15 9.67
C ASP A 515 12.35 -0.75 10.05
N ASP A 516 13.51 -0.36 9.52
CA ASP A 516 14.08 0.98 9.74
C ASP A 516 13.64 2.00 8.66
N ALA A 517 12.85 1.58 7.67
CA ALA A 517 12.44 2.42 6.56
C ALA A 517 11.38 3.47 6.96
N ARG A 518 11.47 4.66 6.34
CA ARG A 518 10.48 5.74 6.47
C ARG A 518 10.04 6.20 5.10
N TRP A 519 8.77 5.98 4.79
CA TRP A 519 8.26 6.15 3.43
C TRP A 519 7.57 7.47 3.24
N ARG A 520 7.72 8.03 2.04
CA ARG A 520 7.07 9.27 1.60
C ARG A 520 6.56 9.10 0.19
N VAL A 521 5.55 9.89 -0.17
CA VAL A 521 5.05 9.93 -1.55
C VAL A 521 5.87 10.92 -2.35
N TYR A 522 6.43 10.49 -3.46
CA TYR A 522 7.13 11.33 -4.43
C TYR A 522 6.31 11.45 -5.72
N PHE A 523 6.54 12.54 -6.44
CA PHE A 523 5.94 12.80 -7.75
C PHE A 523 6.97 13.34 -8.73
N ALA A 524 7.03 12.74 -9.92
CA ALA A 524 7.80 13.18 -11.06
C ALA A 524 6.88 13.62 -12.19
N GLN A 525 7.24 14.70 -12.87
CA GLN A 525 6.58 15.14 -14.08
C GLN A 525 7.59 15.27 -15.23
N SER A 526 7.23 14.76 -16.40
CA SER A 526 7.99 14.97 -17.64
C SER A 526 7.10 15.61 -18.71
N PHE A 527 7.74 16.38 -19.60
CA PHE A 527 7.12 16.96 -20.79
C PHE A 527 7.73 16.41 -22.10
N ASN A 528 8.65 15.46 -21.98
CA ASN A 528 9.36 14.85 -23.09
C ASN A 528 9.78 13.40 -22.78
N ALA A 529 8.90 12.66 -22.11
CA ALA A 529 9.16 11.31 -21.60
C ALA A 529 9.66 10.32 -22.68
N ASP A 530 9.27 10.54 -23.94
CA ASP A 530 9.64 9.71 -25.10
C ASP A 530 10.98 10.09 -25.76
N ALA A 531 11.62 11.18 -25.32
CA ALA A 531 12.90 11.61 -25.85
C ALA A 531 14.03 10.62 -25.48
N LEU A 532 15.13 10.64 -26.24
CA LEU A 532 16.33 9.86 -25.89
C LEU A 532 16.91 10.27 -24.52
N ALA A 533 16.79 11.54 -24.16
CA ALA A 533 17.18 12.10 -22.87
C ALA A 533 16.01 12.91 -22.28
N PRO A 534 15.03 12.25 -21.64
CA PRO A 534 13.88 12.93 -21.05
C PRO A 534 14.31 13.77 -19.85
N THR A 535 13.48 14.72 -19.45
CA THR A 535 13.67 15.47 -18.20
C THR A 535 12.55 15.14 -17.23
N PHE A 536 12.89 14.74 -16.00
CA PHE A 536 11.96 14.53 -14.92
C PHE A 536 12.13 15.62 -13.85
N ARG A 537 11.04 16.30 -13.53
CA ARG A 537 10.97 17.21 -12.39
C ARG A 537 10.38 16.49 -11.20
N ILE A 538 11.14 16.36 -10.12
CA ILE A 538 10.80 15.52 -8.97
C ILE A 538 10.58 16.37 -7.72
N VAL A 539 9.53 16.05 -6.97
CA VAL A 539 9.23 16.62 -5.65
C VAL A 539 8.69 15.53 -4.71
N GLN A 540 8.81 15.76 -3.41
CA GLN A 540 7.98 15.08 -2.42
C GLN A 540 6.55 15.63 -2.50
N ALA A 541 5.56 14.75 -2.63
CA ALA A 541 4.14 15.09 -2.67
C ALA A 541 3.46 14.97 -1.30
N SER A 542 3.89 14.01 -0.47
CA SER A 542 3.46 13.97 0.93
C SER A 542 4.13 15.10 1.72
N ASP A 543 3.50 15.58 2.79
CA ASP A 543 4.03 16.65 3.65
C ASP A 543 4.59 16.12 4.98
N HIS A 544 4.73 14.79 5.09
CA HIS A 544 5.30 14.00 6.19
C HIS A 544 5.69 12.58 5.70
N SER A 545 6.34 11.80 6.57
CA SER A 545 6.45 10.34 6.41
C SER A 545 5.10 9.67 6.62
N ILE A 546 4.68 8.84 5.67
CA ILE A 546 3.36 8.21 5.63
C ILE A 546 3.35 6.81 6.28
N HIS A 547 4.54 6.27 6.54
CA HIS A 547 4.73 4.91 7.05
C HIS A 547 6.11 4.73 7.65
N ALA A 548 6.17 3.85 8.66
CA ALA A 548 7.39 3.31 9.24
C ALA A 548 7.45 1.80 8.96
N SER A 549 8.65 1.25 8.95
CA SER A 549 8.93 -0.17 8.72
C SER A 549 8.77 -0.63 7.27
N ASN A 550 8.91 -1.93 7.03
CA ASN A 550 8.88 -2.57 5.72
C ASN A 550 7.48 -2.41 5.07
N ILE A 551 7.36 -2.63 3.76
CA ILE A 551 6.07 -2.68 3.05
C ILE A 551 5.96 -4.01 2.32
N SER A 552 4.82 -4.68 2.39
CA SER A 552 4.55 -5.83 1.54
C SER A 552 4.37 -5.43 0.08
N LEU A 553 5.00 -6.16 -0.83
CA LEU A 553 4.94 -5.86 -2.27
C LEU A 553 4.15 -6.88 -3.09
N LYS A 554 3.72 -7.99 -2.48
CA LYS A 554 3.18 -9.16 -3.21
C LYS A 554 1.75 -9.54 -2.76
N GLY A 555 1.09 -8.70 -1.98
CA GLY A 555 -0.31 -8.89 -1.58
C GLY A 555 -0.50 -9.76 -0.33
N LEU A 556 -1.57 -10.56 -0.28
CA LEU A 556 -1.95 -11.42 0.85
C LEU A 556 -1.13 -12.72 0.87
N PRO A 557 -0.24 -12.93 1.87
CA PRO A 557 0.45 -14.20 2.02
C PRO A 557 -0.52 -15.27 2.52
N LEU A 558 -0.46 -16.45 1.91
CA LEU A 558 -1.33 -17.59 2.26
C LEU A 558 -0.80 -18.39 3.46
N THR A 559 0.49 -18.27 3.78
CA THR A 559 1.19 -18.93 4.90
C THR A 559 2.43 -18.13 5.32
N GLY A 560 2.80 -18.12 6.61
CA GLY A 560 4.01 -17.46 7.12
C GLY A 560 3.77 -16.08 7.75
N GLU A 561 4.83 -15.44 8.24
CA GLU A 561 4.78 -14.04 8.69
C GLU A 561 4.70 -13.13 7.45
N SER A 562 3.69 -12.25 7.42
CA SER A 562 3.54 -11.24 6.36
C SER A 562 4.45 -10.05 6.64
N PRO A 563 5.13 -9.49 5.64
CA PRO A 563 5.58 -8.10 5.70
C PRO A 563 4.39 -7.17 5.99
N ASN A 564 4.66 -5.97 6.50
CA ASN A 564 3.65 -5.02 6.95
C ASN A 564 2.69 -4.64 5.81
N ARG A 565 1.39 -4.84 6.05
CA ARG A 565 0.31 -4.65 5.08
C ARG A 565 -0.47 -3.35 5.25
N ASN A 566 -0.08 -2.48 6.17
CA ASN A 566 -0.87 -1.28 6.46
C ASN A 566 -0.98 -0.34 5.26
N LEU A 567 0.08 -0.19 4.44
CA LEU A 567 -0.01 0.62 3.21
C LEU A 567 -0.75 -0.06 2.06
N ILE A 568 -0.95 -1.38 2.17
CA ILE A 568 -1.62 -2.24 1.20
C ILE A 568 -0.98 -2.15 -0.21
N ASP A 569 -1.68 -2.55 -1.28
CA ASP A 569 -0.98 -3.03 -2.48
C ASP A 569 -0.84 -2.00 -3.63
N TYR A 570 -1.59 -0.88 -3.61
CA TYR A 570 -1.48 0.16 -4.65
C TYR A 570 -2.08 1.52 -4.26
N PHE A 571 -1.86 2.53 -5.11
CA PHE A 571 -2.50 3.85 -5.03
C PHE A 571 -2.60 4.50 -6.43
N GLN A 572 -3.14 5.70 -6.62
CA GLN A 572 -3.31 6.25 -7.99
C GLN A 572 -3.04 7.76 -8.10
N VAL A 573 -2.56 8.17 -9.28
CA VAL A 573 -2.35 9.56 -9.68
C VAL A 573 -3.22 9.92 -10.88
N ASN A 574 -3.73 11.14 -10.90
CA ASN A 574 -4.61 11.71 -11.91
C ASN A 574 -4.22 13.16 -12.23
N PHE A 575 -4.81 13.74 -13.27
CA PHE A 575 -4.72 15.17 -13.57
C PHE A 575 -6.10 15.81 -13.64
N ASP A 576 -6.25 16.96 -12.99
CA ASP A 576 -7.48 17.73 -13.06
C ASP A 576 -7.56 18.64 -14.31
N PRO A 577 -8.68 19.34 -14.55
CA PRO A 577 -8.83 20.21 -15.71
C PRO A 577 -7.83 21.37 -15.81
N GLN A 578 -7.24 21.79 -14.68
CA GLN A 578 -6.14 22.77 -14.65
C GLN A 578 -4.78 22.13 -14.96
N GLY A 579 -4.71 20.80 -15.01
CA GLY A 579 -3.52 20.01 -15.21
C GLY A 579 -2.67 19.85 -13.96
N ALA A 580 -3.28 20.00 -12.77
CA ALA A 580 -2.64 19.71 -11.49
C ALA A 580 -2.69 18.21 -11.22
N ALA A 581 -1.57 17.65 -10.74
CA ALA A 581 -1.56 16.28 -10.24
C ALA A 581 -2.48 16.14 -9.02
N VAL A 582 -3.28 15.09 -8.97
CA VAL A 582 -4.12 14.68 -7.85
C VAL A 582 -3.78 13.24 -7.52
N ILE A 583 -3.38 12.98 -6.28
CA ILE A 583 -2.89 11.68 -5.83
C ILE A 583 -3.77 11.23 -4.67
N GLY A 584 -4.34 10.03 -4.75
CA GLY A 584 -4.87 9.30 -3.60
C GLY A 584 -3.84 8.23 -3.23
N TYR A 585 -3.53 8.07 -1.94
CA TYR A 585 -2.55 7.10 -1.42
C TYR A 585 -2.89 6.63 0.00
N THR A 586 -2.34 5.50 0.44
CA THR A 586 -2.55 4.99 1.80
C THR A 586 -1.53 5.58 2.77
N ASP A 587 -1.94 5.84 4.00
CA ASP A 587 -1.10 6.40 5.06
C ASP A 587 -1.52 5.84 6.43
N ASP A 588 -0.56 5.38 7.24
CA ASP A 588 -0.80 4.80 8.57
C ASP A 588 0.04 5.45 9.68
N HIS A 589 0.77 6.53 9.40
CA HIS A 589 1.88 7.00 10.26
C HIS A 589 1.50 7.30 11.72
N ASN A 590 0.22 7.55 11.97
CA ASN A 590 -0.33 7.87 13.27
C ASN A 590 -1.63 7.07 13.56
N ASP A 591 -1.78 5.88 12.97
CA ASP A 591 -3.02 5.08 13.03
C ASP A 591 -2.76 3.58 13.20
N PHE A 592 -3.76 2.78 13.58
CA PHE A 592 -3.59 1.34 13.77
C PHE A 592 -3.33 0.61 12.46
N ASP A 593 -3.94 1.07 11.37
CA ASP A 593 -3.89 0.51 10.01
C ASP A 593 -3.95 1.66 8.99
N GLY A 594 -3.78 1.38 7.70
CA GLY A 594 -3.72 2.39 6.65
C GLY A 594 -5.06 2.99 6.26
N ASN A 595 -5.05 4.28 5.98
CA ASN A 595 -6.23 5.03 5.56
C ASN A 595 -5.96 5.81 4.29
N THR A 596 -7.01 6.11 3.52
CA THR A 596 -6.84 6.91 2.30
C THR A 596 -6.55 8.38 2.63
N TYR A 597 -5.49 8.88 2.01
CA TYR A 597 -5.07 10.28 2.01
C TYR A 597 -5.04 10.81 0.59
N VAL A 598 -5.22 12.12 0.47
CA VAL A 598 -5.23 12.82 -0.81
C VAL A 598 -4.31 14.04 -0.81
N ALA A 599 -3.72 14.31 -1.98
CA ALA A 599 -2.89 15.47 -2.23
C ALA A 599 -3.11 16.01 -3.65
N ARG A 600 -3.17 17.34 -3.78
CA ARG A 600 -3.22 18.02 -5.08
C ARG A 600 -2.09 19.01 -5.24
N GLN A 601 -1.49 19.04 -6.42
CA GLN A 601 -0.51 20.04 -6.81
C GLN A 601 -1.17 21.44 -6.84
N ILE A 602 -0.58 22.41 -6.15
CA ILE A 602 -1.12 23.77 -6.03
C ILE A 602 -0.25 24.84 -6.71
N THR A 603 1.01 24.53 -6.99
CA THR A 603 1.90 25.41 -7.77
C THR A 603 2.83 24.61 -8.68
N GLY A 604 3.49 25.30 -9.62
CA GLY A 604 4.43 24.70 -10.56
C GLY A 604 3.83 24.49 -11.95
N PRO A 605 4.47 23.66 -12.79
CA PRO A 605 4.00 23.40 -14.15
C PRO A 605 2.66 22.67 -14.17
N SER A 606 1.80 23.05 -15.12
CA SER A 606 0.60 22.27 -15.44
C SER A 606 0.97 21.19 -16.46
N ILE A 607 0.44 19.96 -16.32
CA ILE A 607 0.68 18.91 -17.33
C ILE A 607 0.17 19.32 -18.73
N LYS A 608 -0.76 20.27 -18.79
CA LYS A 608 -1.31 20.85 -20.03
C LYS A 608 -0.38 21.91 -20.66
N GLY A 609 0.80 22.13 -20.10
CA GLY A 609 1.74 23.18 -20.47
C GLY A 609 1.55 24.46 -19.66
N GLY A 610 2.60 25.28 -19.57
CA GLY A 610 2.61 26.49 -18.74
C GLY A 610 2.65 26.19 -17.24
N THR A 611 2.11 27.10 -16.43
CA THR A 611 2.06 26.99 -14.97
C THR A 611 0.63 26.89 -14.47
N LEU A 612 0.42 26.21 -13.35
CA LEU A 612 -0.89 26.20 -12.68
C LEU A 612 -1.39 27.63 -12.40
N PRO A 613 -2.70 27.89 -12.53
CA PRO A 613 -3.28 29.17 -12.16
C PRO A 613 -3.04 29.50 -10.69
N ARG A 614 -3.10 30.79 -10.34
CA ARG A 614 -3.05 31.21 -8.94
C ARG A 614 -4.17 30.52 -8.15
N LEU A 615 -3.78 29.87 -7.05
CA LEU A 615 -4.70 29.19 -6.15
C LEU A 615 -5.80 30.13 -5.66
N ARG A 616 -7.06 29.73 -5.86
CA ARG A 616 -8.25 30.43 -5.36
C ARG A 616 -9.28 29.40 -4.92
N GLU A 617 -9.54 29.32 -3.63
CA GLU A 617 -10.59 28.46 -3.07
C GLU A 617 -11.98 29.04 -3.35
N GLY A 618 -12.96 28.16 -3.47
CA GLY A 618 -14.36 28.51 -3.55
C GLY A 618 -14.84 29.25 -2.29
N SER A 619 -15.72 30.22 -2.46
CA SER A 619 -16.18 31.09 -1.36
C SER A 619 -17.10 30.43 -0.35
N SER A 620 -17.63 29.23 -0.62
CA SER A 620 -18.48 28.48 0.31
C SER A 620 -17.71 27.41 1.10
N LEU A 621 -16.40 27.26 0.89
CA LEU A 621 -15.61 26.32 1.68
C LEU A 621 -15.44 26.82 3.12
N PRO A 622 -15.59 25.93 4.13
CA PRO A 622 -15.31 26.28 5.52
C PRO A 622 -13.83 26.69 5.69
N ALA A 623 -13.61 27.65 6.58
CA ALA A 623 -12.27 28.13 6.92
C ALA A 623 -11.36 27.00 7.43
N GLN A 624 -11.94 26.04 8.17
CA GLN A 624 -11.35 24.79 8.65
C GLN A 624 -12.50 23.80 8.89
N PRO A 625 -12.39 22.51 8.51
CA PRO A 625 -13.48 21.55 8.65
C PRO A 625 -13.55 21.02 10.10
N PHE A 626 -13.89 21.86 11.07
CA PHE A 626 -14.11 21.40 12.45
C PHE A 626 -15.43 20.65 12.54
N ALA A 627 -15.38 19.32 12.47
CA ALA A 627 -16.46 18.51 12.99
C ALA A 627 -16.50 18.63 14.52
N PRO A 628 -17.67 18.84 15.15
CA PRO A 628 -17.84 18.53 16.56
C PRO A 628 -17.48 17.05 16.80
N PRO A 629 -16.78 16.70 17.89
CA PRO A 629 -16.60 15.31 18.28
C PRO A 629 -17.94 14.59 18.38
N GLY A 630 -18.05 13.38 17.84
CA GLY A 630 -19.30 12.62 17.77
C GLY A 630 -20.27 13.12 16.69
N ALA A 631 -19.81 13.90 15.72
CA ALA A 631 -20.62 14.18 14.54
C ALA A 631 -20.88 12.87 13.80
N THR A 632 -22.01 12.77 13.11
CA THR A 632 -22.29 11.67 12.19
C THR A 632 -22.35 12.22 10.77
N PRO A 633 -21.96 11.47 9.73
CA PRO A 633 -22.26 11.82 8.35
C PRO A 633 -23.77 12.10 8.16
N PRO A 634 -24.14 13.03 7.27
CA PRO A 634 -25.54 13.25 6.93
C PRO A 634 -26.13 12.00 6.23
N PRO A 635 -27.32 11.51 6.64
CA PRO A 635 -27.95 10.31 6.05
C PRO A 635 -28.18 10.42 4.53
N ASP A 636 -28.43 11.64 4.03
CA ASP A 636 -28.73 11.89 2.61
C ASP A 636 -27.47 12.17 1.76
N GLY A 637 -26.27 11.95 2.31
CA GLY A 637 -25.01 12.35 1.69
C GLY A 637 -24.72 13.85 1.85
N GLY A 638 -23.47 14.21 2.11
CA GLY A 638 -23.09 15.60 2.38
C GLY A 638 -21.63 15.76 2.76
N VAL A 639 -21.23 16.99 3.10
CA VAL A 639 -19.86 17.26 3.58
C VAL A 639 -19.61 16.42 4.82
N THR A 640 -18.56 15.59 4.78
CA THR A 640 -18.23 14.71 5.89
C THR A 640 -17.65 15.52 7.03
N PRO A 641 -18.10 15.30 8.27
CA PRO A 641 -17.36 15.77 9.42
C PRO A 641 -15.93 15.16 9.41
N GLN A 642 -14.90 15.99 9.50
CA GLN A 642 -13.50 15.52 9.55
C GLN A 642 -13.13 15.16 11.00
N ALA A 643 -13.48 13.95 11.42
CA ALA A 643 -12.95 13.34 12.65
C ALA A 643 -11.45 13.06 12.41
N MET A 644 -10.57 13.82 13.08
CA MET A 644 -9.08 13.85 13.04
C MET A 644 -8.54 15.29 13.13
N GLN A 645 -9.41 16.30 13.16
CA GLN A 645 -9.05 17.65 13.59
C GLN A 645 -9.11 17.76 15.12
N PRO A 646 -8.36 18.68 15.76
CA PRO A 646 -8.51 18.92 17.18
C PRO A 646 -9.95 19.30 17.50
N GLY A 647 -10.47 18.73 18.58
CA GLY A 647 -11.80 19.10 19.06
C GLY A 647 -11.85 20.57 19.49
N PRO A 648 -13.03 21.19 19.49
CA PRO A 648 -13.21 22.61 19.81
C PRO A 648 -12.77 22.98 21.24
N ALA A 649 -12.63 22.00 22.14
CA ALA A 649 -12.13 22.20 23.49
C ALA A 649 -10.67 21.70 23.67
N GLY A 650 -9.96 21.43 22.58
CA GLY A 650 -8.55 21.03 22.56
C GLY A 650 -8.33 19.54 22.78
N GLU A 651 -9.32 18.71 22.47
CA GLU A 651 -9.18 17.26 22.31
C GLU A 651 -8.15 16.96 21.23
N GLN A 652 -7.30 15.96 21.46
CA GLN A 652 -6.27 15.58 20.48
C GLN A 652 -6.80 14.58 19.46
N VAL A 653 -7.74 13.75 19.89
CA VAL A 653 -8.38 12.72 19.07
C VAL A 653 -9.88 12.98 19.11
N THR A 654 -10.53 12.91 17.97
CA THR A 654 -11.98 13.08 17.82
C THR A 654 -12.49 11.97 16.95
N ASP A 655 -13.67 11.46 17.26
CA ASP A 655 -14.29 10.39 16.50
C ASP A 655 -15.70 10.71 16.04
N PHE A 656 -16.29 9.83 15.24
CA PHE A 656 -17.72 9.84 15.00
C PHE A 656 -18.46 9.31 16.23
N ALA A 657 -19.79 9.28 16.15
CA ALA A 657 -20.59 8.54 17.12
C ALA A 657 -21.26 7.41 16.36
N PHE A 658 -21.64 6.35 17.07
CA PHE A 658 -22.30 5.19 16.48
C PHE A 658 -21.43 4.54 15.41
N ASP A 659 -20.13 4.41 15.67
CA ASP A 659 -19.17 3.74 14.79
C ASP A 659 -18.48 2.53 15.43
N GLN A 660 -18.81 2.23 16.69
CA GLN A 660 -18.43 0.95 17.30
C GLN A 660 -18.86 -0.25 16.42
N ASP A 661 -17.95 -1.20 16.27
CA ASP A 661 -18.21 -2.46 15.62
C ASP A 661 -18.60 -3.53 16.65
N SER A 662 -19.46 -4.44 16.24
CA SER A 662 -19.59 -5.74 16.88
C SER A 662 -18.84 -6.71 15.99
N GLY A 663 -17.97 -7.58 16.52
CA GLY A 663 -17.11 -8.50 15.75
C GLY A 663 -17.81 -9.47 14.77
N LEU A 664 -19.09 -9.24 14.48
CA LEU A 664 -19.93 -9.77 13.40
C LEU A 664 -20.12 -8.79 12.23
N LEU A 665 -19.28 -7.75 12.11
CA LEU A 665 -19.34 -6.71 11.07
C LEU A 665 -20.64 -5.90 11.10
N ALA A 666 -21.14 -5.57 12.28
CA ALA A 666 -22.35 -4.75 12.42
C ALA A 666 -22.07 -3.57 13.35
N VAL A 667 -22.45 -2.38 12.89
CA VAL A 667 -22.35 -1.15 13.67
C VAL A 667 -23.45 -1.17 14.72
N GLY A 668 -23.13 -0.74 15.94
CA GLY A 668 -24.17 -0.45 16.92
C GLY A 668 -24.82 0.90 16.61
N PRO A 669 -26.11 0.98 16.20
CA PRO A 669 -26.77 2.26 15.90
C PRO A 669 -27.13 3.06 17.15
N GLU A 670 -26.69 2.62 18.32
CA GLU A 670 -27.09 3.15 19.62
C GLU A 670 -25.86 3.61 20.41
N PRO A 671 -26.00 4.67 21.23
CA PRO A 671 -24.96 5.08 22.17
C PRO A 671 -24.49 3.93 23.05
N SER A 672 -23.19 3.91 23.37
CA SER A 672 -22.58 2.80 24.09
C SER A 672 -21.38 3.24 24.90
N ALA A 673 -21.03 2.39 25.88
CA ALA A 673 -19.86 2.56 26.71
C ALA A 673 -18.54 2.33 25.98
N VAL A 674 -18.53 1.67 24.83
CA VAL A 674 -17.29 1.46 24.05
C VAL A 674 -17.15 2.44 22.88
N ASP A 675 -18.23 3.03 22.37
CA ASP A 675 -18.21 4.03 21.29
C ASP A 675 -17.54 5.34 21.73
N ILE A 676 -16.33 5.59 21.22
CA ILE A 676 -15.43 6.69 21.58
C ILE A 676 -15.90 7.95 20.85
N ILE A 677 -15.88 9.09 21.54
CA ILE A 677 -16.22 10.40 20.95
C ILE A 677 -14.98 11.28 20.82
N SER A 678 -14.09 11.23 21.81
CA SER A 678 -12.83 12.00 21.80
C SER A 678 -11.87 11.55 22.90
N ILE A 679 -10.60 11.91 22.72
CA ILE A 679 -9.57 11.77 23.75
C ILE A 679 -8.84 13.09 23.91
N LYS A 680 -8.74 13.53 25.17
CA LYS A 680 -8.03 14.73 25.56
C LYS A 680 -6.88 14.42 26.51
N TYR A 681 -5.72 14.97 26.19
CA TYR A 681 -4.50 14.88 26.99
C TYR A 681 -4.23 16.21 27.68
N VAL A 682 -4.00 16.16 28.99
CA VAL A 682 -3.53 17.30 29.78
C VAL A 682 -2.34 16.90 30.64
N THR A 683 -1.44 17.86 30.89
CA THR A 683 -0.14 17.56 31.49
C THR A 683 0.09 18.18 32.88
N PRO A 684 -0.79 17.93 33.88
CA PRO A 684 -0.73 18.66 35.14
C PRO A 684 0.56 18.36 35.92
N LYS A 685 1.08 19.39 36.59
CA LYS A 685 2.19 19.25 37.53
C LYS A 685 1.66 18.98 38.94
N ILE A 686 1.84 17.76 39.42
CA ILE A 686 1.37 17.29 40.72
C ILE A 686 2.58 16.88 41.55
N ASN A 687 2.71 17.41 42.77
CA ASN A 687 3.87 17.18 43.63
C ASN A 687 5.21 17.41 42.89
N ARG A 688 5.25 18.45 42.04
CA ARG A 688 6.39 18.85 41.18
C ARG A 688 6.74 17.90 40.03
N VAL A 689 6.01 16.81 39.83
CA VAL A 689 6.17 15.87 38.71
C VAL A 689 5.11 16.15 37.65
N PHE A 690 5.50 16.16 36.38
CA PHE A 690 4.53 16.23 35.28
C PHE A 690 3.82 14.88 35.15
N ASN A 691 2.54 14.92 34.86
CA ASN A 691 1.74 13.73 34.63
C ASN A 691 1.07 13.84 33.28
N ILE A 692 0.90 12.74 32.57
CA ILE A 692 0.03 12.65 31.40
C ILE A 692 -1.32 12.15 31.89
N THR A 693 -2.35 12.97 31.78
CA THR A 693 -3.74 12.57 32.06
C THR A 693 -4.49 12.49 30.74
N ALA A 694 -4.87 11.28 30.36
CA ALA A 694 -5.74 11.04 29.22
C ALA A 694 -7.18 10.96 29.71
N THR A 695 -8.11 11.61 29.01
CA THR A 695 -9.54 11.56 29.27
C THR A 695 -10.27 11.19 27.99
N MET A 696 -10.86 10.01 27.96
CA MET A 696 -11.75 9.54 26.90
C MET A 696 -13.18 9.93 27.23
N GLN A 697 -13.88 10.49 26.25
CA GLN A 697 -15.33 10.65 26.28
C GLN A 697 -15.95 9.58 25.38
N VAL A 698 -17.00 8.94 25.85
CA VAL A 698 -17.77 7.91 25.11
C VAL A 698 -19.22 8.37 24.90
N SER A 699 -19.95 7.73 23.99
CA SER A 699 -21.31 8.16 23.64
C SER A 699 -22.34 7.83 24.72
N ASP A 700 -22.19 6.72 25.45
CA ASP A 700 -22.92 6.44 26.70
C ASP A 700 -22.01 5.95 27.83
N LEU A 701 -22.39 6.20 29.09
CA LEU A 701 -21.74 5.58 30.25
C LEU A 701 -22.71 5.50 31.44
N ALA A 702 -24.01 5.43 31.16
CA ALA A 702 -25.05 5.34 32.19
C ALA A 702 -24.88 4.10 33.07
N VAL A 703 -24.27 3.04 32.53
CA VAL A 703 -23.87 1.83 33.25
C VAL A 703 -22.39 1.56 32.97
N ILE A 704 -21.65 1.11 33.99
CA ILE A 704 -20.27 0.65 33.81
C ILE A 704 -20.33 -0.83 33.37
N PRO A 705 -19.94 -1.15 32.12
CA PRO A 705 -19.97 -2.54 31.66
C PRO A 705 -18.92 -3.41 32.39
N PRO A 706 -19.21 -4.70 32.64
CA PRO A 706 -18.19 -5.66 33.06
C PRO A 706 -17.27 -6.03 31.89
N LEU A 707 -16.03 -6.43 32.18
CA LEU A 707 -15.06 -6.90 31.18
C LEU A 707 -14.82 -5.94 29.99
N ALA A 708 -14.92 -4.63 30.24
CA ALA A 708 -14.64 -3.60 29.26
C ALA A 708 -13.23 -3.03 29.43
N THR A 709 -12.65 -2.54 28.35
CA THR A 709 -11.36 -1.84 28.35
C THR A 709 -11.50 -0.54 27.56
N TRP A 710 -10.94 0.54 28.12
CA TRP A 710 -10.76 1.84 27.45
C TRP A 710 -9.29 2.20 27.46
N ARG A 711 -8.65 2.19 26.28
CA ARG A 711 -7.21 2.40 26.11
C ARG A 711 -6.93 3.63 25.25
N MET A 712 -6.01 4.46 25.73
CA MET A 712 -5.65 5.76 25.13
C MET A 712 -4.13 5.78 24.89
N TYR A 713 -3.73 5.98 23.64
CA TYR A 713 -2.35 5.83 23.18
C TYR A 713 -1.68 7.18 22.90
N PHE A 714 -0.41 7.29 23.24
CA PHE A 714 0.42 8.45 22.96
C PHE A 714 1.89 8.05 22.72
N ALA A 715 2.60 8.77 21.86
CA ALA A 715 4.04 8.55 21.64
C ALA A 715 4.88 9.72 22.17
N ALA A 716 6.00 9.39 22.82
CA ALA A 716 7.11 10.31 23.02
C ALA A 716 8.19 10.07 21.96
N ASN A 717 9.04 11.05 21.72
CA ASN A 717 10.22 10.93 20.84
C ASN A 717 9.91 10.50 19.39
N ALA A 718 8.65 10.55 18.95
CA ALA A 718 8.26 10.28 17.58
C ALA A 718 9.00 11.26 16.63
N PRO A 719 9.67 10.78 15.58
CA PRO A 719 10.22 11.61 14.53
C PRO A 719 9.16 12.52 13.92
N GLU A 720 9.57 13.64 13.34
CA GLU A 720 8.66 14.60 12.66
C GLU A 720 7.62 15.29 13.57
N THR A 721 7.71 15.09 14.89
CA THR A 721 6.95 15.91 15.85
C THR A 721 7.36 17.38 15.84
N GLY A 722 6.40 18.27 16.05
CA GLY A 722 6.63 19.71 16.13
C GLY A 722 6.80 20.40 14.78
N ILE A 723 6.62 19.69 13.66
CA ILE A 723 6.57 20.25 12.30
C ILE A 723 5.16 20.85 12.06
N VAL A 724 4.74 21.81 12.90
CA VAL A 724 3.38 22.42 12.87
C VAL A 724 3.36 23.76 12.11
N ASN A 725 4.41 24.08 11.35
CA ASN A 725 4.60 25.41 10.76
C ASN A 725 3.73 25.71 9.53
N ILE A 726 2.71 24.91 9.22
CA ILE A 726 1.75 25.22 8.16
C ILE A 726 0.44 25.69 8.80
N SER A 727 0.12 26.98 8.64
CA SER A 727 -1.17 27.53 9.05
C SER A 727 -2.32 26.73 8.42
N GLY A 728 -3.14 26.08 9.24
CA GLY A 728 -4.32 25.35 8.77
C GLY A 728 -4.15 23.84 8.57
N ASN A 729 -3.09 23.23 9.08
CA ASN A 729 -3.03 21.78 9.29
C ASN A 729 -2.82 21.50 10.79
N SER A 730 -3.83 20.92 11.43
CA SER A 730 -3.83 20.68 12.88
C SER A 730 -3.53 19.22 13.25
N TYR A 731 -3.24 18.38 12.25
CA TYR A 731 -2.94 16.96 12.40
C TYR A 731 -1.48 16.72 12.84
N SER A 732 -1.22 15.66 13.61
CA SER A 732 0.16 15.30 13.99
C SER A 732 0.90 14.74 12.78
N LYS A 733 2.16 15.14 12.59
CA LYS A 733 3.05 14.52 11.60
C LYS A 733 4.03 13.55 12.24
N GLY A 734 3.89 13.33 13.55
CA GLY A 734 4.82 12.52 14.29
C GLY A 734 4.65 11.05 13.90
N LEU A 735 5.71 10.46 13.35
CA LEU A 735 5.72 9.05 12.94
C LEU A 735 5.73 8.18 14.19
N SER A 736 4.54 7.75 14.61
CA SER A 736 4.31 7.19 15.94
C SER A 736 4.99 5.86 16.18
N ASP A 737 5.11 5.06 15.13
CA ASP A 737 5.66 3.71 15.19
C ASP A 737 7.17 3.67 15.34
N ASP A 738 7.85 4.76 14.95
CA ASP A 738 9.26 5.01 15.24
C ASP A 738 9.48 5.78 16.56
N GLY A 739 8.40 6.05 17.30
CA GLY A 739 8.42 6.70 18.60
C GLY A 739 8.35 5.71 19.77
N ASP A 740 8.59 6.23 20.97
CA ASP A 740 8.32 5.50 22.21
C ASP A 740 6.81 5.51 22.49
N GLN A 741 6.11 4.46 22.07
CA GLN A 741 4.66 4.37 22.24
C GLN A 741 4.27 3.88 23.65
N PHE A 742 3.32 4.59 24.24
CA PHE A 742 2.73 4.28 25.53
C PHE A 742 1.21 4.25 25.43
N PHE A 743 0.60 3.56 26.39
CA PHE A 743 -0.83 3.68 26.63
C PHE A 743 -1.14 3.83 28.11
N VAL A 744 -2.29 4.42 28.39
CA VAL A 744 -3.00 4.28 29.66
C VAL A 744 -4.34 3.63 29.41
N GLN A 745 -4.80 2.80 30.34
CA GLN A 745 -6.09 2.14 30.23
C GLN A 745 -6.88 2.11 31.53
N ALA A 746 -8.19 2.15 31.40
CA ALA A 746 -9.12 1.66 32.41
C ALA A 746 -9.68 0.31 31.92
N SER A 747 -9.88 -0.64 32.83
CA SER A 747 -10.53 -1.91 32.51
C SER A 747 -11.40 -2.37 33.66
N THR A 748 -12.51 -3.03 33.38
CA THR A 748 -13.40 -3.60 34.42
C THR A 748 -13.24 -5.11 34.52
N ASP A 749 -13.37 -5.63 35.74
CA ASP A 749 -13.46 -7.08 35.95
C ASP A 749 -14.87 -7.62 35.59
N SER A 750 -15.12 -8.90 35.85
CA SER A 750 -16.42 -9.53 35.60
C SER A 750 -17.57 -8.97 36.43
N ASN A 751 -17.29 -8.15 37.44
CA ASN A 751 -18.28 -7.48 38.28
C ASN A 751 -18.42 -5.98 37.96
N GLY A 752 -17.73 -5.48 36.93
CA GLY A 752 -17.73 -4.06 36.60
C GLY A 752 -16.81 -3.21 37.48
N VAL A 753 -15.92 -3.82 38.27
CA VAL A 753 -15.00 -3.07 39.16
C VAL A 753 -13.84 -2.54 38.33
N PRO A 754 -13.59 -1.22 38.30
CA PRO A 754 -12.55 -0.63 37.46
C PRO A 754 -11.15 -0.78 38.07
N GLY A 755 -10.17 -1.10 37.21
CA GLY A 755 -8.73 -1.02 37.45
C GLY A 755 -8.05 -0.14 36.40
N TYR A 756 -6.90 0.43 36.76
CA TYR A 756 -6.22 1.43 35.92
C TYR A 756 -4.75 1.10 35.76
N LYS A 757 -4.30 0.98 34.51
CA LYS A 757 -2.95 0.52 34.16
C LYS A 757 -2.29 1.45 33.14
N TYR A 758 -0.97 1.36 33.04
CA TYR A 758 -0.20 1.94 31.94
C TYR A 758 0.74 0.89 31.34
N GLY A 759 1.14 1.11 30.10
CA GLY A 759 1.97 0.18 29.36
C GLY A 759 2.67 0.80 28.16
N THR A 760 3.31 -0.07 27.39
CA THR A 760 4.01 0.25 26.14
C THR A 760 3.36 -0.47 24.97
N THR A 761 3.48 0.10 23.78
CA THR A 761 3.02 -0.50 22.53
C THR A 761 4.20 -0.61 21.57
N VAL A 762 4.23 -1.65 20.75
CA VAL A 762 5.23 -1.83 19.69
C VAL A 762 4.50 -2.26 18.43
N ARG A 763 4.86 -1.70 17.27
CA ARG A 763 4.43 -2.24 15.97
C ARG A 763 5.33 -3.40 15.60
N ASN A 764 4.71 -4.53 15.26
CA ASN A 764 5.38 -5.75 14.85
C ASN A 764 5.69 -5.71 13.34
N PHE A 765 6.55 -6.63 12.87
CA PHE A 765 6.96 -6.76 11.47
C PHE A 765 5.77 -6.88 10.49
N ASP A 766 4.68 -7.51 10.91
CA ASP A 766 3.46 -7.72 10.12
C ASP A 766 2.50 -6.53 10.11
N GLY A 767 2.87 -5.43 10.77
CA GLY A 767 2.03 -4.26 10.93
C GLY A 767 1.07 -4.35 12.12
N SER A 768 0.91 -5.48 12.81
CA SER A 768 0.09 -5.54 14.03
C SER A 768 0.74 -4.83 15.21
N THR A 769 0.00 -4.56 16.28
CA THR A 769 0.53 -3.91 17.49
C THR A 769 0.49 -4.83 18.71
N THR A 770 1.59 -4.88 19.47
CA THR A 770 1.68 -5.60 20.75
C THR A 770 1.62 -4.65 21.93
N ASP A 771 0.60 -4.80 22.77
CA ASP A 771 0.42 -4.00 23.99
C ASP A 771 0.94 -4.75 25.23
N THR A 772 1.86 -4.14 25.98
CA THR A 772 2.42 -4.70 27.23
C THR A 772 2.08 -3.84 28.43
N ILE A 773 1.32 -4.40 29.39
CA ILE A 773 1.05 -3.72 30.67
C ILE A 773 2.32 -3.72 31.51
N VAL A 774 2.76 -2.53 31.93
CA VAL A 774 3.95 -2.35 32.78
C VAL A 774 3.56 -2.28 34.26
N GLY A 775 2.45 -1.61 34.59
CA GLY A 775 2.04 -1.48 36.00
C GLY A 775 0.79 -0.64 36.22
N ASP A 776 0.54 -0.31 37.50
CA ASP A 776 -0.59 0.52 37.90
C ASP A 776 -0.41 1.98 37.50
N ALA A 777 -1.50 2.58 36.98
CA ALA A 777 -1.57 4.02 36.77
C ALA A 777 -1.53 4.78 38.12
N ASP A 778 -1.18 6.07 38.10
CA ASP A 778 -1.12 6.91 39.31
C ASP A 778 -2.50 7.39 39.76
N PHE A 779 -3.50 7.35 38.87
CA PHE A 779 -4.89 7.67 39.17
C PHE A 779 -5.79 7.17 38.03
N GLY A 780 -7.03 6.86 38.35
CA GLY A 780 -8.09 6.76 37.36
C GLY A 780 -9.48 6.99 37.95
N SER A 781 -10.42 7.36 37.10
CA SER A 781 -11.81 7.62 37.47
C SER A 781 -12.76 7.38 36.31
N ILE A 782 -13.96 6.90 36.62
CA ILE A 782 -15.10 6.83 35.70
C ILE A 782 -16.16 7.82 36.18
N ASP A 783 -16.48 8.80 35.34
CA ASP A 783 -17.53 9.80 35.56
C ASP A 783 -18.71 9.51 34.63
N GLN A 784 -19.70 8.79 35.17
CA GLN A 784 -20.89 8.39 34.43
C GLN A 784 -21.77 9.59 34.05
N ALA A 785 -21.78 10.66 34.84
CA ALA A 785 -22.62 11.83 34.59
C ALA A 785 -22.15 12.61 33.36
N ASN A 786 -20.84 12.66 33.14
CA ASN A 786 -20.24 13.34 31.99
C ASN A 786 -19.74 12.37 30.90
N ARG A 787 -19.94 11.06 31.09
CA ARG A 787 -19.49 9.98 30.20
C ARG A 787 -17.99 10.02 29.91
N LYS A 788 -17.19 10.17 30.97
CA LYS A 788 -15.74 10.34 30.87
C LYS A 788 -14.98 9.30 31.66
N ILE A 789 -13.94 8.75 31.03
CA ILE A 789 -12.97 7.85 31.63
C ILE A 789 -11.62 8.58 31.63
N ALA A 790 -11.05 8.79 32.81
CA ALA A 790 -9.77 9.46 32.96
C ALA A 790 -8.73 8.55 33.59
N VAL A 791 -7.53 8.50 33.02
CA VAL A 791 -6.39 7.74 33.55
C VAL A 791 -5.14 8.60 33.51
N ARG A 792 -4.32 8.52 34.56
CA ARG A 792 -3.12 9.36 34.71
C ARG A 792 -1.89 8.54 35.03
N VAL A 793 -0.78 8.87 34.36
CA VAL A 793 0.55 8.33 34.64
C VAL A 793 1.57 9.46 34.75
N SER A 794 2.49 9.34 35.70
CA SER A 794 3.57 10.30 35.94
C SER A 794 4.70 10.12 34.94
N THR A 795 5.32 11.23 34.52
CA THR A 795 6.50 11.15 33.66
C THR A 795 7.67 10.46 34.35
N THR A 796 7.70 10.36 35.68
CA THR A 796 8.69 9.53 36.41
C THR A 796 8.60 8.06 36.00
N LYS A 797 7.40 7.49 35.93
CA LYS A 797 7.19 6.09 35.51
C LYS A 797 7.59 5.88 34.05
N LEU A 798 7.16 6.78 33.17
CA LEU A 798 7.49 6.73 31.74
C LEU A 798 9.01 6.91 31.52
N ASN A 799 9.64 7.87 32.19
CA ASN A 799 11.07 8.15 32.07
C ASN A 799 11.94 7.02 32.61
N ALA A 800 11.44 6.19 33.54
CA ALA A 800 12.17 5.00 33.95
C ALA A 800 12.34 4.01 32.79
N ILE A 801 11.30 3.83 31.97
CA ILE A 801 11.34 3.01 30.75
C ILE A 801 12.31 3.62 29.75
N LEU A 802 12.13 4.91 29.43
CA LEU A 802 12.99 5.63 28.47
C LEU A 802 14.47 5.60 28.90
N THR A 803 14.76 5.83 30.17
CA THR A 803 16.14 5.79 30.69
C THR A 803 16.74 4.41 30.57
N SER A 804 15.95 3.34 30.84
CA SER A 804 16.44 1.97 30.71
C SER A 804 16.76 1.58 29.27
N ALA A 805 16.06 2.18 28.29
CA ALA A 805 16.34 2.04 26.87
C ALA A 805 17.41 3.02 26.34
N GLY A 806 17.89 3.96 27.17
CA GLY A 806 18.82 5.01 26.75
C GLY A 806 18.20 6.11 25.88
N HIS A 807 16.86 6.21 25.86
CA HIS A 807 16.11 7.15 25.05
C HIS A 807 15.92 8.51 25.76
N PRO A 808 15.69 9.61 25.01
CA PRO A 808 15.41 10.92 25.59
C PRO A 808 14.21 10.89 26.53
N THR A 809 14.34 11.55 27.69
CA THR A 809 13.28 11.58 28.71
C THR A 809 12.27 12.69 28.46
N ILE A 810 11.02 12.47 28.89
CA ILE A 810 9.93 13.44 28.85
C ILE A 810 10.16 14.52 29.92
N VAL A 811 10.30 15.76 29.46
CA VAL A 811 10.54 16.96 30.29
C VAL A 811 9.57 18.08 29.93
N SER A 812 9.63 19.20 30.64
CA SER A 812 8.87 20.41 30.25
C SER A 812 9.25 20.83 28.83
N GLY A 813 8.25 21.03 27.97
CA GLY A 813 8.43 21.40 26.57
C GLY A 813 8.50 20.23 25.60
N SER A 814 8.62 18.98 26.08
CA SER A 814 8.49 17.79 25.23
C SER A 814 7.14 17.81 24.50
N THR A 815 7.18 17.50 23.21
CA THR A 815 6.00 17.36 22.34
C THR A 815 5.73 15.88 22.16
N LEU A 816 4.48 15.47 22.39
CA LEU A 816 4.02 14.09 22.27
C LEU A 816 2.91 14.04 21.22
N CYS A 817 2.80 12.93 20.51
CA CYS A 817 1.67 12.67 19.62
C CYS A 817 0.53 12.08 20.44
N GLY A 818 -0.67 12.68 20.38
CA GLY A 818 -1.89 11.96 20.70
C GLY A 818 -2.20 11.06 19.51
N LEU A 819 -2.11 9.74 19.71
CA LEU A 819 -2.08 8.80 18.59
C LEU A 819 -3.47 8.36 18.17
N ARG A 820 -4.15 7.65 19.08
CA ARG A 820 -5.35 6.85 18.81
C ARG A 820 -5.91 6.29 20.12
N GLY A 821 -7.07 5.66 20.04
CA GLY A 821 -7.81 5.05 21.14
C GLY A 821 -8.44 3.75 20.70
N ARG A 822 -8.53 2.81 21.63
CA ARG A 822 -9.23 1.54 21.43
C ARG A 822 -10.09 1.23 22.63
N THR A 823 -11.30 0.78 22.39
CA THR A 823 -12.19 0.23 23.40
C THR A 823 -12.67 -1.15 22.97
N PHE A 824 -12.99 -2.00 23.95
CA PHE A 824 -13.64 -3.28 23.67
C PHE A 824 -14.33 -3.83 24.92
N GLU A 825 -15.37 -4.62 24.72
CA GLU A 825 -16.07 -5.39 25.76
C GLU A 825 -16.10 -6.88 25.41
N LEU A 826 -15.71 -7.74 26.35
CA LEU A 826 -15.81 -9.19 26.20
C LEU A 826 -17.23 -9.69 26.54
N SER A 827 -18.23 -9.13 25.85
CA SER A 827 -19.63 -9.55 25.91
C SER A 827 -19.94 -10.60 24.85
N SER A 828 -21.18 -11.09 24.79
CA SER A 828 -21.63 -11.99 23.72
C SER A 828 -21.59 -11.35 22.32
N LEU A 829 -21.52 -10.02 22.23
CA LEU A 829 -21.47 -9.27 20.98
C LEU A 829 -20.04 -8.85 20.59
N ALA A 830 -19.07 -8.97 21.52
CA ALA A 830 -17.68 -8.56 21.31
C ALA A 830 -17.58 -7.15 20.67
N LEU A 831 -18.15 -6.15 21.34
CA LEU A 831 -18.13 -4.77 20.84
C LEU A 831 -16.72 -4.20 20.95
N GLU A 832 -16.28 -3.48 19.93
CA GLU A 832 -15.02 -2.73 19.93
C GLU A 832 -15.12 -1.45 19.10
N ASP A 833 -14.24 -0.50 19.39
CA ASP A 833 -14.17 0.76 18.65
C ASP A 833 -12.72 1.25 18.57
N PHE A 834 -12.42 1.93 17.46
CA PHE A 834 -11.08 2.39 17.09
C PHE A 834 -11.15 3.82 16.56
N THR A 835 -10.52 4.73 17.30
CA THR A 835 -10.30 6.07 16.76
C THR A 835 -9.18 6.07 15.74
N ARG A 836 -9.25 7.00 14.81
CA ARG A 836 -8.22 7.23 13.80
C ARG A 836 -7.45 8.52 14.07
N GLY A 837 -6.13 8.44 14.03
CA GLY A 837 -5.23 9.58 14.12
C GLY A 837 -5.36 10.48 15.34
N GLY A 838 -4.74 11.66 15.26
CA GLY A 838 -4.76 12.64 16.34
C GLY A 838 -3.76 13.76 16.17
N THR A 839 -3.65 14.59 17.20
CA THR A 839 -2.86 15.82 17.18
C THR A 839 -1.83 15.86 18.31
N GLU A 840 -0.86 16.75 18.20
CA GLU A 840 0.21 16.86 19.18
C GLU A 840 -0.22 17.61 20.45
N PHE A 841 0.40 17.25 21.58
CA PHE A 841 0.28 17.99 22.83
C PHE A 841 1.64 18.21 23.49
N LYS A 842 1.78 19.30 24.24
CA LYS A 842 3.03 19.67 24.91
C LYS A 842 2.95 19.50 26.41
N VAL A 843 4.02 18.96 26.99
CA VAL A 843 4.19 18.88 28.45
C VAL A 843 4.52 20.27 28.99
N LYS A 844 3.57 20.86 29.73
CA LYS A 844 3.71 22.21 30.30
C LYS A 844 3.12 22.33 31.70
#